data_AF-A0A227PCL6-F1
#
_entry.id   AF-A0A227PCL6-F1
#
_cell.length_a   1.000
_cell.length_b   1.000
_cell.length_c   1.000
_cell.angle_alpha   90.00
_cell.angle_beta   90.00
_cell.angle_gamma   90.00
#
_symmetry.space_group_name_H-M   'P 1'
#
loop_
_entity.id
_entity.type
_entity.pdbx_description
1 polymer ?
#
loop_
_entity_poly.entity_id
_entity_poly.type
_entity_poly.pdbx_seq_one_letter_code
_entity_poly.pdbx_strand_id
1 'polypeptide(L)'
;MKKLYIFFFIIFNAYAQNPADRDPTFNTFSLPLGSHFVDYNILKSGVQSDGKFVFLKSKNSGGMELIRVNNNILDTGFNTGTGFKYAGYNFKIQTDGKIIAIGYFTAYNEVSVTNIVRLNTDGNVDKSFVLAPGVSISGSSEDNIPDVAIQPDGKILISGVLNSKGGVIRLNSNGSLDNSFTPFTAITGGVTAIRLQPDGKIIVAGATSSVNKVFRINKDGSLDTDLTPLLDKISVQYDIVSQTDGKILFSAAFEGPNNTYNSKLIRLNNDCTIDTSFKTNTISASTKPGIARIIVQPDGKILLGGRFNITGSSSTGMIRLNADGTIDTTFKTGVGTDYQINDLSLLPTGKVLVSGQFNNYNKEVANYVLLLNSDGTRDSSFSNIVTGFDSGNAVAITVLPDDKILVPGNFFSYNGKTTPNGLVRLNSDGSQDESLTFGGLRGFTDQSMFSTVNSIAVQKDGKMVAGGNFLGFNGITTNRLVRLNNNGSRDNTFVIGTGFNYEVKKVVVLADNKILVAGDFTTYKGNTCVGLVRLNTDGSVDTTFKAVWKGMNDAFLPYVSDIIVLTDGKILMSSSTFQNGRGLTRLNTDGSEDASFVLDPIVKPNGSGVFVQSDGKIIFSGQKNKVNGVFRLNPDGSLDNSFNYKTIDTEDYGTFLSGIQKDDKILVSGYSANNNSNHFFARLNLDGSYDETFTNIFHNKDIDYTAKLLPQSDGKLIYAGSFVNYRGVPAGKIIRLLGQDYKFVQGQNKLDSDNNGCDLNDVPFASLKLNIASGPDTKSYITNNTGNYTLTLKNGSHTITPVFENPDYFNVLPASLTVDFPLQASPYNGNFCITPKGIHPDLEIVILPLTPARPGFDAKYKIVYTNKGNQQLSGTVSFDFMDAVIDVVEANPNYTNQSENNLKWDFVNLKPLETREITVVLNVNSPQETPPVNGGTLLKYTTKISSSQTDETPANNTFAFDQVVLNSFDPNDKTCIEGNVISKTKVGDYVHYIIRFENTGTYPAQNISVKDIIDGTKYDINTLSPLSGSHLFSTEISDNNKVEFKFENINLPFDDAHNDGYLAFKIKTKATLVEGDTFGNSANIFFDYNSAITTNVPTTTISKTLGVQDFPFSKYFVLYPNPVSETLNINANSDIQLSTIQIYNVLGQLIRVVSNANNIHAIDVSTLTPGNYFIKIVSDKGTSNAKFIKK
;
A
#
# COMPACT_ATOMS: atom_id res chain seq x y z
N MET A 1 -47.18 -23.24 35.72
CA MET A 1 -46.17 -22.16 35.64
C MET A 1 -45.63 -22.12 34.20
N LYS A 2 -45.18 -20.97 33.68
CA LYS A 2 -44.44 -20.73 32.39
C LYS A 2 -44.59 -21.82 31.29
N LYS A 3 -45.41 -21.62 30.23
CA LYS A 3 -45.03 -21.02 28.91
C LYS A 3 -43.60 -21.41 28.46
N LEU A 4 -43.32 -22.11 27.34
CA LEU A 4 -43.97 -22.31 26.01
C LEU A 4 -44.07 -21.05 25.13
N TYR A 5 -43.38 -21.04 23.97
CA TYR A 5 -43.83 -20.51 22.67
C TYR A 5 -42.96 -21.03 21.49
N ILE A 6 -43.33 -20.69 20.25
CA ILE A 6 -42.93 -21.33 18.99
C ILE A 6 -43.00 -20.30 17.83
N PHE A 7 -42.16 -20.48 16.78
CA PHE A 7 -42.22 -19.88 15.42
C PHE A 7 -41.77 -18.42 15.14
N PHE A 8 -41.60 -18.16 13.83
CA PHE A 8 -41.17 -16.94 13.12
C PHE A 8 -42.10 -15.70 13.34
N PHE A 9 -41.57 -14.46 13.26
CA PHE A 9 -41.79 -13.52 12.12
C PHE A 9 -41.14 -12.11 12.31
N ILE A 10 -40.65 -11.54 11.20
CA ILE A 10 -40.52 -10.11 10.78
C ILE A 10 -39.90 -9.00 11.69
N ILE A 11 -38.82 -8.40 11.15
CA ILE A 11 -38.42 -6.97 10.94
C ILE A 11 -38.74 -5.87 12.00
N PHE A 12 -37.82 -4.89 12.04
CA PHE A 12 -37.89 -3.53 12.59
C PHE A 12 -37.66 -3.33 14.09
N ASN A 13 -36.40 -2.99 14.42
CA ASN A 13 -36.14 -1.66 14.95
C ASN A 13 -35.14 -0.93 14.03
N ALA A 14 -35.65 -0.04 13.18
CA ALA A 14 -34.80 0.82 12.36
C ALA A 14 -34.39 2.07 13.14
N TYR A 15 -33.16 2.07 13.64
CA TYR A 15 -32.34 3.28 13.63
C TYR A 15 -31.31 3.10 12.52
N ALA A 16 -31.58 3.71 11.36
CA ALA A 16 -30.71 3.63 10.20
C ALA A 16 -29.38 4.33 10.49
N GLN A 17 -28.36 3.56 10.86
CA GLN A 17 -27.01 4.08 11.06
C GLN A 17 -26.34 4.28 9.69
N ASN A 18 -25.95 5.52 9.41
CA ASN A 18 -25.35 5.94 8.15
C ASN A 18 -23.98 5.24 7.94
N PRO A 19 -23.81 4.35 6.94
CA PRO A 19 -22.56 3.61 6.77
C PRO A 19 -21.43 4.39 6.06
N ALA A 20 -21.64 5.68 5.74
CA ALA A 20 -20.81 6.52 4.87
C ALA A 20 -19.28 6.41 5.00
N ASP A 21 -18.80 6.21 6.22
CA ASP A 21 -17.37 6.34 6.56
C ASP A 21 -16.63 4.99 6.56
N ARG A 22 -17.36 3.86 6.51
CA ARG A 22 -16.78 2.52 6.51
C ARG A 22 -16.43 2.08 5.08
N ASP A 23 -15.28 1.41 4.93
CA ASP A 23 -15.02 0.54 3.78
C ASP A 23 -15.93 -0.71 3.83
N PRO A 24 -16.84 -0.95 2.87
CA PRO A 24 -17.75 -2.09 2.91
C PRO A 24 -17.02 -3.43 2.93
N THR A 25 -15.86 -3.52 2.27
CA THR A 25 -15.06 -4.77 2.15
C THR A 25 -14.52 -5.28 3.50
N PHE A 26 -14.40 -4.41 4.51
CA PHE A 26 -13.56 -4.68 5.68
C PHE A 26 -14.02 -5.85 6.57
N ASN A 27 -15.33 -6.11 6.68
CA ASN A 27 -15.89 -7.10 7.63
C ASN A 27 -16.81 -8.14 6.96
N THR A 28 -16.47 -8.65 5.78
CA THR A 28 -17.18 -9.80 5.15
C THR A 28 -16.33 -11.06 5.04
N PHE A 29 -15.09 -11.04 5.55
CA PHE A 29 -14.16 -12.17 5.48
C PHE A 29 -14.15 -13.01 6.76
N SER A 30 -14.31 -14.32 6.61
CA SER A 30 -13.88 -15.31 7.59
C SER A 30 -12.37 -15.56 7.44
N LEU A 31 -11.60 -15.37 8.52
CA LEU A 31 -10.15 -15.52 8.51
C LEU A 31 -9.70 -16.97 8.16
N PRO A 32 -8.60 -17.14 7.41
CA PRO A 32 -7.93 -18.44 7.25
C PRO A 32 -7.43 -19.02 8.59
N LEU A 33 -7.30 -20.34 8.67
CA LEU A 33 -6.66 -20.97 9.83
C LEU A 33 -5.16 -20.61 9.87
N GLY A 34 -4.68 -20.20 11.05
CA GLY A 34 -3.27 -19.91 11.27
C GLY A 34 -2.83 -18.50 10.90
N SER A 35 -3.69 -17.67 10.27
CA SER A 35 -3.43 -16.24 10.14
C SER A 35 -3.58 -15.56 11.50
N HIS A 36 -2.52 -15.64 12.29
CA HIS A 36 -2.14 -14.43 12.98
C HIS A 36 -1.92 -13.38 11.87
N PHE A 37 -2.81 -12.40 11.75
CA PHE A 37 -2.65 -11.14 12.47
C PHE A 37 -1.13 -10.79 12.83
N VAL A 38 -0.63 -9.54 12.96
CA VAL A 38 0.61 -8.94 13.61
C VAL A 38 0.71 -8.22 15.03
N ASP A 39 1.43 -8.72 16.07
CA ASP A 39 1.02 -8.84 17.53
C ASP A 39 1.62 -7.94 18.57
N TYR A 40 2.48 -6.97 18.35
CA TYR A 40 3.00 -6.31 19.53
C TYR A 40 3.73 -5.02 19.26
N ASN A 41 3.16 -3.85 19.62
CA ASN A 41 3.90 -2.57 19.77
C ASN A 41 4.25 -1.90 18.36
N ILE A 42 4.48 -0.65 17.77
CA ILE A 42 4.82 0.90 17.67
C ILE A 42 6.05 1.97 18.17
N LEU A 43 7.19 2.50 17.54
CA LEU A 43 8.25 3.59 17.98
C LEU A 43 8.78 4.90 17.18
N LYS A 44 9.25 5.07 15.91
CA LYS A 44 9.18 6.38 15.14
C LYS A 44 9.24 6.36 13.61
N SER A 45 9.04 7.51 12.95
CA SER A 45 8.19 7.64 11.74
C SER A 45 8.66 8.54 10.57
N GLY A 46 8.03 8.44 9.37
CA GLY A 46 8.26 9.25 8.13
C GLY A 46 8.17 8.47 6.78
N VAL A 47 7.67 9.04 5.66
CA VAL A 47 7.06 8.27 4.50
C VAL A 47 7.82 8.16 3.16
N GLN A 48 7.69 7.04 2.40
CA GLN A 48 8.28 6.86 1.05
C GLN A 48 7.47 7.54 -0.03
N SER A 49 8.16 7.81 -1.13
CA SER A 49 7.58 8.16 -2.42
C SER A 49 6.61 7.12 -3.00
N ASP A 50 6.69 5.82 -2.67
CA ASP A 50 5.73 4.80 -3.15
C ASP A 50 4.45 4.69 -2.27
N GLY A 51 4.18 5.67 -1.39
CA GLY A 51 2.88 5.87 -0.74
C GLY A 51 2.47 4.82 0.29
N LYS A 52 3.43 3.98 0.65
CA LYS A 52 3.44 2.82 1.54
C LYS A 52 4.04 3.32 2.90
N PHE A 53 3.99 2.61 4.05
CA PHE A 53 4.54 2.93 5.45
C PHE A 53 5.81 2.34 6.40
N VAL A 54 7.01 1.67 6.05
CA VAL A 54 8.25 0.82 6.51
C VAL A 54 9.02 0.97 7.84
N PHE A 55 9.06 -0.05 8.70
CA PHE A 55 9.01 0.20 10.15
C PHE A 55 10.12 -0.29 11.07
N LEU A 56 10.08 0.13 12.37
CA LEU A 56 10.97 -0.32 13.45
C LEU A 56 10.46 -1.11 14.70
N LYS A 57 10.60 -2.44 14.74
CA LYS A 57 10.37 -3.42 15.84
C LYS A 57 11.63 -4.10 16.38
N SER A 58 11.42 -5.00 17.33
CA SER A 58 12.26 -6.02 17.98
C SER A 58 11.52 -7.35 18.00
N LYS A 59 12.12 -8.48 18.36
CA LYS A 59 13.33 -8.69 19.13
C LYS A 59 13.01 -9.48 20.35
N ASN A 60 12.28 -10.61 20.31
CA ASN A 60 12.17 -11.53 21.46
C ASN A 60 13.49 -11.89 22.11
N SER A 61 14.57 -11.66 21.36
CA SER A 61 15.98 -11.89 21.57
C SER A 61 16.77 -10.64 22.07
N GLY A 62 16.09 -9.51 22.21
CA GLY A 62 16.54 -8.11 22.42
C GLY A 62 16.88 -7.43 21.10
N GLY A 63 17.29 -6.16 21.06
CA GLY A 63 17.58 -5.40 19.83
C GLY A 63 16.40 -5.39 18.82
N MET A 64 16.57 -4.90 17.58
CA MET A 64 15.54 -4.45 16.62
C MET A 64 15.95 -4.65 15.12
N GLU A 65 15.10 -4.49 14.09
CA GLU A 65 15.20 -5.18 12.73
C GLU A 65 14.27 -4.92 11.45
N LEU A 66 14.68 -4.28 10.33
CA LEU A 66 13.81 -3.54 9.34
C LEU A 66 12.99 -4.15 8.19
N ILE A 67 11.73 -3.72 8.09
CA ILE A 67 10.73 -4.41 7.29
C ILE A 67 9.81 -3.55 6.46
N ARG A 68 9.27 -4.14 5.36
CA ARG A 68 8.17 -3.66 4.49
C ARG A 68 6.85 -4.48 4.58
N VAL A 69 5.80 -3.96 3.96
CA VAL A 69 4.33 -4.18 3.87
C VAL A 69 3.83 -3.40 2.66
N ASN A 70 2.63 -3.68 2.18
CA ASN A 70 1.80 -2.80 1.36
C ASN A 70 0.34 -3.04 1.76
N ASN A 71 -0.48 -1.98 1.95
CA ASN A 71 -1.90 -2.09 2.36
C ASN A 71 -2.16 -3.18 3.43
N ASN A 72 -1.44 -3.09 4.55
CA ASN A 72 -1.58 -3.97 5.73
C ASN A 72 -0.97 -5.39 5.62
N ILE A 73 -0.41 -5.83 4.48
CA ILE A 73 0.25 -7.15 4.29
C ILE A 73 1.77 -7.01 4.06
N LEU A 74 2.65 -7.86 4.64
CA LEU A 74 4.12 -7.90 4.44
C LEU A 74 4.57 -7.72 2.96
N ASP A 75 5.44 -6.74 2.68
CA ASP A 75 6.14 -6.56 1.40
C ASP A 75 7.48 -7.23 1.58
N THR A 76 7.48 -8.48 1.17
CA THR A 76 8.60 -9.42 1.11
C THR A 76 9.69 -8.96 0.14
N GLY A 77 9.37 -8.05 -0.78
CA GLY A 77 10.30 -7.41 -1.71
C GLY A 77 11.21 -6.35 -1.07
N PHE A 78 11.16 -6.20 0.25
CA PHE A 78 12.09 -5.37 1.00
C PHE A 78 13.07 -6.23 1.80
N ASN A 79 14.36 -6.16 1.45
CA ASN A 79 15.38 -6.98 2.07
C ASN A 79 15.40 -6.75 3.58
N THR A 80 15.19 -7.87 4.27
CA THR A 80 15.21 -7.92 5.71
C THR A 80 16.62 -8.25 6.26
N GLY A 81 17.59 -7.36 6.01
CA GLY A 81 19.02 -7.57 6.26
C GLY A 81 19.62 -7.27 7.66
N THR A 82 20.76 -7.91 7.97
CA THR A 82 21.61 -7.86 9.18
C THR A 82 21.87 -6.44 9.80
N GLY A 83 21.18 -5.73 10.73
CA GLY A 83 19.78 -5.33 11.17
C GLY A 83 19.89 -4.39 12.43
N PHE A 84 19.27 -4.41 13.65
CA PHE A 84 19.70 -3.62 14.90
C PHE A 84 20.04 -4.10 16.44
N LYS A 85 21.30 -4.09 17.05
CA LYS A 85 22.01 -4.73 18.31
C LYS A 85 21.51 -4.49 19.77
N TYR A 86 22.23 -3.65 20.54
CA TYR A 86 21.94 -3.18 21.89
C TYR A 86 20.89 -2.04 21.78
N ALA A 87 20.94 -0.78 22.28
CA ALA A 87 19.99 0.29 21.89
C ALA A 87 20.33 1.84 22.07
N GLY A 88 20.48 2.64 21.00
CA GLY A 88 20.27 4.13 20.93
C GLY A 88 20.20 4.89 19.54
N TYR A 89 19.12 4.85 18.67
CA TYR A 89 19.16 5.35 17.24
C TYR A 89 17.83 5.55 16.37
N ASN A 90 17.85 6.14 15.13
CA ASN A 90 16.61 6.51 14.34
C ASN A 90 16.54 6.56 12.78
N PHE A 91 15.46 7.11 12.11
CA PHE A 91 15.34 7.62 10.70
C PHE A 91 14.44 8.84 10.29
N LYS A 92 14.57 9.27 8.99
CA LYS A 92 13.53 9.73 8.03
C LYS A 92 13.95 9.34 6.59
N ILE A 93 13.19 9.75 5.57
CA ILE A 93 13.42 9.43 4.13
C ILE A 93 13.72 10.65 3.29
N GLN A 94 14.65 10.50 2.35
CA GLN A 94 14.81 11.46 1.25
C GLN A 94 13.64 11.34 0.26
N THR A 95 13.29 12.44 -0.39
CA THR A 95 12.25 12.50 -1.42
C THR A 95 12.38 11.47 -2.56
N ASP A 96 13.57 10.87 -2.75
CA ASP A 96 13.82 9.74 -3.65
C ASP A 96 13.38 8.36 -3.11
N GLY A 97 12.59 8.36 -2.02
CA GLY A 97 12.08 7.18 -1.32
C GLY A 97 13.13 6.43 -0.51
N LYS A 98 14.41 6.63 -0.76
CA LYS A 98 15.45 5.91 -0.04
C LYS A 98 15.49 6.48 1.41
N ILE A 99 15.50 5.59 2.40
CA ILE A 99 14.91 5.72 3.74
C ILE A 99 15.90 6.08 4.90
N ILE A 100 16.74 7.12 4.82
CA ILE A 100 18.01 7.35 5.58
C ILE A 100 18.07 7.04 7.11
N ALA A 101 19.12 6.32 7.63
CA ALA A 101 19.47 6.20 9.07
C ALA A 101 20.87 5.89 9.68
N ILE A 102 20.93 5.80 11.03
CA ILE A 102 21.92 6.39 11.91
C ILE A 102 22.32 5.62 13.20
N GLY A 103 23.57 5.24 13.47
CA GLY A 103 24.16 5.06 14.81
C GLY A 103 25.42 4.20 14.87
N TYR A 104 25.87 3.63 16.00
CA TYR A 104 27.26 3.18 16.19
C TYR A 104 27.78 1.93 15.39
N PHE A 105 27.56 1.77 14.08
CA PHE A 105 27.69 0.48 13.33
C PHE A 105 28.81 0.20 12.30
N THR A 106 29.73 -0.75 12.60
CA THR A 106 30.91 -1.12 11.78
C THR A 106 30.60 -1.74 10.40
N ALA A 107 29.37 -2.16 10.10
CA ALA A 107 28.97 -2.78 8.83
C ALA A 107 27.45 -3.11 8.81
N TYR A 108 26.80 -3.19 7.63
CA TYR A 108 25.38 -3.52 7.35
C TYR A 108 25.37 -4.77 6.46
N ASN A 109 24.64 -5.85 6.72
CA ASN A 109 24.71 -7.09 5.89
C ASN A 109 26.16 -7.48 5.59
N GLU A 110 27.02 -7.41 6.61
CA GLU A 110 28.46 -7.62 6.51
C GLU A 110 29.24 -6.61 5.61
N VAL A 111 28.59 -5.61 5.01
CA VAL A 111 29.18 -4.48 4.25
C VAL A 111 29.75 -3.43 5.20
N SER A 112 31.09 -3.31 5.27
CA SER A 112 31.82 -2.41 6.18
C SER A 112 31.80 -0.92 5.85
N VAL A 113 31.76 -0.15 6.94
CA VAL A 113 31.63 1.31 7.03
C VAL A 113 32.17 1.73 8.48
N THR A 114 32.72 2.98 8.76
CA THR A 114 33.08 3.91 9.96
C THR A 114 32.17 5.01 10.91
N ASN A 115 30.87 5.22 11.53
CA ASN A 115 29.36 4.74 11.86
C ASN A 115 27.95 4.77 10.95
N ILE A 116 27.72 4.52 9.62
CA ILE A 116 26.73 5.02 8.58
C ILE A 116 26.18 3.83 7.76
N VAL A 117 25.20 4.06 6.86
CA VAL A 117 25.28 3.63 5.44
C VAL A 117 24.07 4.13 4.64
N ARG A 118 24.26 4.81 3.49
CA ARG A 118 23.18 5.01 2.50
C ARG A 118 23.09 3.80 1.57
N LEU A 119 21.85 3.54 1.18
CA LEU A 119 21.05 2.36 1.52
C LEU A 119 19.77 2.66 0.57
N ASN A 120 19.11 1.74 -0.16
CA ASN A 120 18.03 1.97 -1.16
C ASN A 120 16.58 1.64 -0.73
N THR A 121 15.60 2.07 -1.53
CA THR A 121 14.14 1.91 -1.31
C THR A 121 13.66 0.49 -1.00
N ASP A 122 14.42 -0.52 -1.41
CA ASP A 122 14.15 -1.96 -1.44
C ASP A 122 14.84 -2.75 -0.31
N GLY A 123 15.60 -2.10 0.57
CA GLY A 123 16.35 -2.82 1.60
C GLY A 123 17.78 -3.26 1.21
N ASN A 124 18.34 -2.88 0.04
CA ASN A 124 19.74 -3.13 -0.35
C ASN A 124 20.71 -1.92 -0.43
N VAL A 125 21.99 -2.09 -0.01
CA VAL A 125 22.99 -1.01 0.17
C VAL A 125 23.22 -0.14 -1.06
N ASP A 126 23.05 1.18 -0.91
CA ASP A 126 23.38 2.16 -1.95
C ASP A 126 24.87 2.49 -1.89
N LYS A 127 25.62 1.59 -2.52
CA LYS A 127 27.08 1.68 -2.73
C LYS A 127 27.51 2.94 -3.49
N SER A 128 26.61 3.74 -4.06
CA SER A 128 26.95 5.06 -4.63
C SER A 128 27.26 6.11 -3.56
N PHE A 129 26.92 5.83 -2.30
CA PHE A 129 27.21 6.72 -1.19
C PHE A 129 28.50 6.31 -0.48
N VAL A 130 29.54 7.09 -0.72
CA VAL A 130 30.88 6.87 -0.18
C VAL A 130 31.22 8.03 0.74
N LEU A 131 31.47 7.70 1.99
CA LEU A 131 31.72 8.73 2.98
C LEU A 131 33.19 9.16 3.05
N ALA A 132 33.40 10.48 3.15
CA ALA A 132 34.67 11.10 3.52
C ALA A 132 35.21 10.63 4.90
N PRO A 133 36.48 10.16 4.99
CA PRO A 133 37.09 9.71 6.24
C PRO A 133 37.38 10.87 7.21
N GLY A 134 37.73 10.53 8.46
CA GLY A 134 37.99 11.50 9.54
C GLY A 134 36.70 11.99 10.21
N VAL A 135 35.59 11.94 9.49
CA VAL A 135 34.31 11.63 10.12
C VAL A 135 34.41 10.16 10.64
N SER A 136 34.09 9.86 11.93
CA SER A 136 34.29 8.59 12.72
C SER A 136 34.00 8.81 14.23
N ILE A 137 33.06 8.27 15.05
CA ILE A 137 32.32 9.05 16.15
C ILE A 137 31.84 8.44 17.55
N SER A 138 31.68 9.27 18.65
CA SER A 138 31.53 8.92 20.11
C SER A 138 30.46 9.55 21.11
N GLY A 139 29.70 8.76 21.92
CA GLY A 139 28.79 9.12 23.09
C GLY A 139 28.33 7.95 24.03
N SER A 140 27.95 8.06 25.32
CA SER A 140 27.85 6.90 26.29
C SER A 140 26.52 6.56 27.00
N SER A 141 25.35 6.62 26.41
CA SER A 141 24.10 6.06 26.97
C SER A 141 22.95 6.25 26.01
N GLU A 142 21.93 5.40 26.15
CA GLU A 142 20.65 5.63 25.50
C GLU A 142 20.01 6.91 26.03
N ASP A 143 20.52 7.36 27.17
CA ASP A 143 20.40 8.65 27.79
C ASP A 143 21.21 9.51 26.87
N ASN A 144 20.62 9.68 25.69
CA ASN A 144 21.18 9.92 24.41
C ASN A 144 20.59 9.00 23.29
N ILE A 145 19.55 9.47 22.55
CA ILE A 145 19.07 8.97 21.21
C ILE A 145 19.03 10.15 20.10
N PRO A 146 19.71 10.30 18.90
CA PRO A 146 20.31 12.33 18.64
C PRO A 146 19.05 12.65 17.61
N ASP A 147 18.89 13.69 16.78
CA ASP A 147 17.94 13.91 15.63
C ASP A 147 18.51 14.84 14.48
N VAL A 148 17.82 15.34 13.41
CA VAL A 148 18.15 14.94 12.02
C VAL A 148 17.72 15.58 10.57
N ALA A 149 18.36 16.63 10.01
CA ALA A 149 18.22 17.23 8.63
C ALA A 149 18.23 16.42 7.29
N ILE A 150 17.14 16.55 6.51
CA ILE A 150 17.05 16.34 5.03
C ILE A 150 16.83 17.65 4.29
N GLN A 151 17.76 18.11 3.42
CA GLN A 151 17.58 19.35 2.63
C GLN A 151 16.70 19.15 1.38
N PRO A 152 16.16 20.24 0.78
CA PRO A 152 15.39 20.17 -0.45
C PRO A 152 16.32 20.05 -1.67
N ASP A 153 17.59 20.47 -1.55
CA ASP A 153 18.64 20.27 -2.57
C ASP A 153 19.29 18.88 -2.46
N GLY A 154 18.71 17.96 -1.68
CA GLY A 154 19.24 16.61 -1.44
C GLY A 154 20.59 16.59 -0.71
N LYS A 155 21.15 17.75 -0.34
CA LYS A 155 22.21 17.83 0.66
C LYS A 155 21.63 17.63 2.06
N ILE A 156 22.56 17.59 2.99
CA ILE A 156 22.37 16.77 4.16
C ILE A 156 23.19 17.36 5.27
N LEU A 157 22.56 17.79 6.34
CA LEU A 157 23.32 18.14 7.54
C LEU A 157 23.21 17.01 8.51
N ILE A 158 24.02 17.01 9.56
CA ILE A 158 24.44 15.81 10.30
C ILE A 158 25.01 16.21 11.62
N SER A 159 24.77 15.43 12.67
CA SER A 159 24.96 15.99 13.97
C SER A 159 25.26 14.95 15.06
N GLY A 160 26.05 15.27 16.10
CA GLY A 160 26.33 14.70 17.44
C GLY A 160 27.83 14.64 17.95
N VAL A 161 28.20 14.69 19.26
CA VAL A 161 29.63 14.77 19.73
C VAL A 161 30.71 14.20 18.82
N LEU A 162 31.56 15.13 18.36
CA LEU A 162 32.81 14.90 17.64
C LEU A 162 33.93 15.72 18.23
N ASN A 163 35.15 15.22 18.14
CA ASN A 163 36.32 15.85 18.77
C ASN A 163 36.08 16.12 20.27
N SER A 164 35.25 15.28 20.92
CA SER A 164 34.78 15.45 22.31
C SER A 164 34.00 16.76 22.57
N LYS A 165 33.29 17.25 21.54
CA LYS A 165 32.51 18.50 21.48
C LYS A 165 31.19 18.27 20.73
N GLY A 166 30.06 18.95 21.03
CA GLY A 166 28.80 18.83 20.26
C GLY A 166 28.89 19.51 18.88
N GLY A 167 27.86 20.09 18.22
CA GLY A 167 28.05 20.54 16.82
C GLY A 167 26.85 20.66 15.84
N VAL A 168 27.12 20.35 14.56
CA VAL A 168 26.44 19.68 13.37
C VAL A 168 27.55 19.68 12.24
N ILE A 169 27.37 19.23 10.98
CA ILE A 169 27.99 19.70 9.70
C ILE A 169 27.10 19.23 8.52
N ARG A 170 27.40 19.65 7.29
CA ARG A 170 26.86 19.11 6.04
C ARG A 170 27.71 18.01 5.35
N LEU A 171 27.08 16.97 4.81
CA LEU A 171 27.58 16.29 3.60
C LEU A 171 26.77 16.68 2.37
N ASN A 172 27.38 16.42 1.23
CA ASN A 172 26.69 16.34 -0.05
C ASN A 172 25.90 15.04 -0.17
N SER A 173 24.99 14.99 -1.16
CA SER A 173 24.09 13.86 -1.43
C SER A 173 24.78 12.49 -1.54
N ASN A 174 26.06 12.47 -1.93
CA ASN A 174 26.88 11.27 -2.16
C ASN A 174 27.77 10.82 -0.97
N GLY A 175 27.79 11.56 0.15
CA GLY A 175 28.60 11.20 1.32
C GLY A 175 29.93 11.95 1.46
N SER A 176 30.28 12.81 0.50
CA SER A 176 31.44 13.69 0.68
C SER A 176 31.14 14.83 1.66
N LEU A 177 32.13 15.17 2.49
CA LEU A 177 32.06 16.34 3.37
C LEU A 177 31.79 17.59 2.55
N ASP A 178 30.75 18.36 2.90
CA ASP A 178 30.51 19.63 2.24
C ASP A 178 31.36 20.71 2.91
N ASN A 179 32.44 21.10 2.22
CA ASN A 179 33.37 22.12 2.71
C ASN A 179 32.86 23.55 2.49
N SER A 180 31.71 23.76 1.82
CA SER A 180 31.00 25.06 1.81
C SER A 180 30.31 25.38 3.14
N PHE A 181 30.55 24.55 4.14
CA PHE A 181 29.73 24.46 5.30
C PHE A 181 30.59 24.40 6.58
N THR A 182 30.56 25.51 7.31
CA THR A 182 31.37 25.86 8.48
C THR A 182 31.14 24.92 9.67
N PRO A 183 32.07 24.88 10.65
CA PRO A 183 31.61 24.68 12.05
C PRO A 183 31.84 25.76 13.17
N PHE A 184 30.78 26.31 13.79
CA PHE A 184 30.58 26.98 15.13
C PHE A 184 31.18 25.95 16.21
N THR A 185 31.73 26.30 17.41
CA THR A 185 32.05 25.44 18.63
C THR A 185 31.43 25.68 20.11
N ALA A 186 30.12 25.66 20.46
CA ALA A 186 29.57 26.09 21.79
C ALA A 186 28.31 25.37 22.36
N ILE A 187 28.33 24.00 22.37
CA ILE A 187 27.55 22.89 23.02
C ILE A 187 28.37 21.52 23.27
N THR A 188 29.23 21.27 24.29
CA THR A 188 30.15 20.07 24.47
C THR A 188 29.40 18.86 25.01
N GLY A 189 28.86 18.09 24.07
CA GLY A 189 28.19 16.87 24.40
C GLY A 189 26.93 17.13 25.16
N GLY A 190 25.83 17.41 24.47
CA GLY A 190 25.77 17.78 23.08
C GLY A 190 24.47 18.47 22.74
N VAL A 191 24.23 18.46 21.45
CA VAL A 191 23.17 19.13 20.68
C VAL A 191 21.98 18.19 20.62
N THR A 192 21.37 17.95 21.76
CA THR A 192 20.09 17.29 22.05
C THR A 192 18.86 17.19 21.08
N ALA A 193 18.86 17.52 19.74
CA ALA A 193 17.82 17.35 18.66
C ALA A 193 17.97 18.32 17.44
N ILE A 194 17.30 18.29 16.27
CA ILE A 194 17.57 19.30 15.19
C ILE A 194 16.59 19.61 13.95
N ARG A 195 15.36 20.21 13.95
CA ARG A 195 14.54 20.64 12.71
C ARG A 195 15.03 21.77 11.76
N LEU A 196 14.77 21.65 10.42
CA LEU A 196 15.17 22.57 9.32
C LEU A 196 14.12 23.62 8.89
N GLN A 197 14.36 24.94 8.88
CA GLN A 197 13.36 25.90 8.36
C GLN A 197 13.07 25.71 6.85
N PRO A 198 12.27 26.57 6.22
CA PRO A 198 12.21 26.65 4.75
C PRO A 198 12.78 27.94 4.10
N ASP A 199 13.14 28.96 4.89
CA ASP A 199 13.73 30.23 4.43
C ASP A 199 15.24 30.14 4.11
N GLY A 200 15.90 29.09 4.59
CA GLY A 200 17.33 29.01 4.72
C GLY A 200 17.84 29.54 6.07
N LYS A 201 17.21 29.27 7.24
CA LYS A 201 17.72 29.62 8.60
C LYS A 201 17.62 28.50 9.67
N ILE A 202 18.59 28.51 10.60
CA ILE A 202 18.83 27.42 11.54
C ILE A 202 18.24 27.65 12.91
N ILE A 203 17.25 26.80 13.18
CA ILE A 203 16.79 26.34 14.50
C ILE A 203 17.77 25.30 15.14
N VAL A 204 18.06 25.08 16.47
CA VAL A 204 18.90 23.99 17.17
C VAL A 204 18.78 23.91 18.71
N ALA A 205 19.77 23.52 19.56
CA ALA A 205 19.99 23.66 21.04
C ALA A 205 21.18 22.83 21.58
N GLY A 206 21.24 22.58 22.89
CA GLY A 206 21.83 21.40 23.54
C GLY A 206 21.31 21.29 24.98
N ALA A 207 21.82 20.37 25.81
CA ALA A 207 21.97 20.66 27.24
C ALA A 207 23.32 21.36 27.52
N THR A 208 23.65 21.70 28.75
CA THR A 208 25.01 21.95 29.26
C THR A 208 25.03 21.26 30.59
N SER A 209 25.99 21.61 31.40
CA SER A 209 26.19 21.02 32.67
C SER A 209 25.43 21.76 33.81
N SER A 210 24.53 22.72 33.51
CA SER A 210 23.74 23.50 34.50
C SER A 210 22.24 23.81 34.20
N VAL A 211 21.81 24.70 33.27
CA VAL A 211 20.38 25.09 33.04
C VAL A 211 20.02 25.54 31.56
N ASN A 212 19.15 24.88 30.74
CA ASN A 212 18.99 24.95 29.21
C ASN A 212 19.04 26.23 28.34
N LYS A 213 19.03 26.12 27.01
CA LYS A 213 19.36 27.26 26.15
C LYS A 213 19.05 27.05 24.71
N VAL A 214 19.26 28.18 24.05
CA VAL A 214 18.35 28.80 23.14
C VAL A 214 19.13 29.87 22.30
N PHE A 215 19.24 29.78 20.96
CA PHE A 215 20.22 30.46 20.03
C PHE A 215 19.63 30.62 18.52
N ARG A 216 20.27 30.91 17.32
CA ARG A 216 19.88 30.84 15.78
C ARG A 216 21.10 30.68 14.81
N ILE A 217 21.01 30.40 13.45
CA ILE A 217 21.95 30.82 12.32
C ILE A 217 21.51 30.82 10.78
N ASN A 218 22.48 30.97 9.82
CA ASN A 218 22.58 31.00 8.32
C ASN A 218 22.93 29.71 7.49
N LYS A 219 22.87 29.68 6.14
CA LYS A 219 22.90 28.42 5.29
C LYS A 219 24.28 27.79 5.00
N ASP A 220 25.32 28.44 5.46
CA ASP A 220 26.75 28.21 5.30
C ASP A 220 27.42 27.69 6.58
N GLY A 221 26.71 27.66 7.70
CA GLY A 221 27.26 27.28 9.00
C GLY A 221 27.86 28.43 9.81
N SER A 222 27.67 29.69 9.42
CA SER A 222 28.14 30.83 10.21
C SER A 222 27.21 31.17 11.35
N LEU A 223 27.76 31.30 12.57
CA LEU A 223 27.14 32.03 13.67
C LEU A 223 26.64 33.41 13.18
N ASP A 224 25.34 33.50 12.93
CA ASP A 224 24.55 34.67 12.50
C ASP A 224 24.53 35.72 13.65
N THR A 225 24.13 37.00 13.64
CA THR A 225 24.55 37.88 14.81
C THR A 225 23.58 38.87 15.49
N ASP A 226 22.28 38.78 15.26
CA ASP A 226 21.35 39.93 15.44
C ASP A 226 20.44 40.03 16.72
N LEU A 227 20.30 38.99 17.56
CA LEU A 227 19.53 38.78 18.80
C LEU A 227 20.16 37.61 19.69
N THR A 228 20.71 37.78 20.90
CA THR A 228 21.17 36.63 21.76
C THR A 228 20.92 36.83 23.25
N PRO A 229 20.89 35.73 24.05
CA PRO A 229 20.38 34.40 23.72
C PRO A 229 18.86 34.39 23.91
N LEU A 230 18.23 33.24 23.71
CA LEU A 230 16.79 33.19 23.74
C LEU A 230 16.16 33.04 25.15
N LEU A 231 16.51 32.07 26.01
CA LEU A 231 15.88 32.00 27.34
C LEU A 231 16.68 31.38 28.48
N ASP A 232 16.07 31.54 29.66
CA ASP A 232 16.64 31.61 31.01
C ASP A 232 15.88 30.77 32.10
N LYS A 233 16.65 29.96 32.87
CA LYS A 233 16.43 28.79 33.81
C LYS A 233 15.71 27.45 33.42
N ILE A 234 16.35 26.40 32.81
CA ILE A 234 15.80 25.01 32.55
C ILE A 234 16.35 23.93 33.48
N SER A 235 15.59 22.82 33.61
CA SER A 235 16.03 21.53 34.16
C SER A 235 15.32 20.27 33.60
N VAL A 236 14.36 20.37 32.68
CA VAL A 236 13.81 19.27 31.83
C VAL A 236 13.10 19.86 30.58
N GLN A 237 12.77 19.07 29.55
CA GLN A 237 12.31 19.47 28.19
C GLN A 237 12.01 18.17 27.42
N TYR A 238 11.04 18.07 26.49
CA TYR A 238 10.34 16.79 26.13
C TYR A 238 10.09 16.39 24.62
N ASP A 239 9.95 17.24 23.58
CA ASP A 239 9.85 16.86 22.10
C ASP A 239 10.28 17.96 21.11
N ILE A 240 10.44 17.70 19.78
CA ILE A 240 10.65 18.79 18.76
C ILE A 240 10.47 18.78 17.11
N VAL A 241 9.33 18.96 16.38
CA VAL A 241 9.11 19.28 14.86
C VAL A 241 8.54 20.72 14.24
N SER A 242 8.49 21.14 12.93
CA SER A 242 8.11 22.55 12.40
C SER A 242 7.15 22.89 11.17
N GLN A 243 6.00 23.65 11.28
CA GLN A 243 4.91 24.08 10.30
C GLN A 243 5.31 24.62 8.86
N THR A 244 4.34 25.21 8.10
CA THR A 244 4.43 25.91 6.78
C THR A 244 5.20 27.17 6.91
N ASP A 245 4.63 28.29 7.33
CA ASP A 245 4.56 29.64 6.70
C ASP A 245 5.12 30.88 7.56
N GLY A 246 6.30 30.82 8.21
CA GLY A 246 6.83 31.62 9.38
C GLY A 246 7.52 30.98 10.67
N LYS A 247 6.79 30.34 11.62
CA LYS A 247 6.71 30.56 13.12
C LYS A 247 7.44 29.62 14.16
N ILE A 248 8.69 29.83 14.63
CA ILE A 248 9.66 28.92 15.40
C ILE A 248 9.16 28.29 16.75
N LEU A 249 9.71 27.18 17.38
CA LEU A 249 9.04 26.37 18.48
C LEU A 249 9.72 25.38 19.51
N PHE A 250 9.07 24.98 20.67
CA PHE A 250 9.16 23.72 21.49
C PHE A 250 8.56 23.65 22.91
N SER A 251 8.99 22.78 23.85
CA SER A 251 8.62 22.84 25.28
C SER A 251 9.79 22.42 26.26
N ALA A 252 9.78 22.73 27.59
CA ALA A 252 10.82 22.65 28.68
C ALA A 252 10.25 22.87 30.11
N ALA A 253 10.53 22.19 31.22
CA ALA A 253 9.71 22.24 32.45
C ALA A 253 9.65 23.62 33.17
N PHE A 254 9.30 23.75 34.46
CA PHE A 254 9.64 24.97 35.21
C PHE A 254 9.93 24.68 36.67
N GLU A 255 11.20 24.67 36.99
CA GLU A 255 11.70 24.68 38.36
C GLU A 255 11.38 26.02 38.99
N GLY A 256 10.33 26.01 39.80
CA GLY A 256 9.97 27.08 40.70
C GLY A 256 10.58 26.89 42.09
N PRO A 257 10.17 27.73 43.06
CA PRO A 257 10.56 27.56 44.45
C PRO A 257 10.27 26.16 44.99
N ASN A 258 11.05 25.75 45.99
CA ASN A 258 10.90 24.48 46.71
C ASN A 258 10.91 23.23 45.81
N ASN A 259 11.74 23.25 44.75
CA ASN A 259 11.92 22.17 43.78
C ASN A 259 10.63 21.72 43.07
N THR A 260 9.65 22.62 42.96
CA THR A 260 8.39 22.34 42.26
C THR A 260 8.60 22.46 40.76
N TYR A 261 8.23 21.42 40.02
CA TYR A 261 8.30 21.41 38.56
C TYR A 261 6.92 21.69 37.99
N ASN A 262 6.79 22.82 37.30
CA ASN A 262 5.61 23.15 36.52
C ASN A 262 5.97 23.14 35.05
N SER A 263 5.63 22.10 34.32
CA SER A 263 5.96 22.10 32.89
C SER A 263 4.91 22.95 32.13
N LYS A 264 5.30 24.02 31.42
CA LYS A 264 4.54 25.27 31.17
C LYS A 264 4.74 25.99 29.79
N LEU A 265 4.12 25.63 28.65
CA LEU A 265 4.62 25.60 27.22
C LEU A 265 4.80 26.86 26.20
N ILE A 266 5.87 26.97 25.40
CA ILE A 266 6.36 28.15 24.55
C ILE A 266 6.25 27.97 22.89
N ARG A 267 6.14 29.40 21.00
CA ARG A 267 6.53 29.60 19.49
C ARG A 267 7.75 30.65 19.17
N LEU A 268 7.99 31.42 18.05
CA LEU A 268 8.80 32.73 18.01
C LEU A 268 8.80 33.77 16.83
N ASN A 269 8.61 35.12 16.97
CA ASN A 269 8.06 36.05 15.93
C ASN A 269 8.85 36.52 14.69
N ASN A 270 8.34 37.36 13.74
CA ASN A 270 8.74 37.63 12.34
C ASN A 270 9.96 38.52 12.02
N ASP A 271 10.32 39.58 12.72
CA ASP A 271 9.59 40.25 13.80
C ASP A 271 9.41 39.42 15.10
N CYS A 272 10.44 38.74 15.68
CA CYS A 272 10.60 37.97 16.95
C CYS A 272 11.01 38.68 18.26
N THR A 273 10.24 38.38 19.28
CA THR A 273 10.33 38.63 20.72
C THR A 273 9.03 38.00 21.28
N ILE A 274 8.86 36.71 21.00
CA ILE A 274 7.78 35.82 21.47
C ILE A 274 6.34 36.03 20.87
N ASP A 275 5.16 35.57 21.38
CA ASP A 275 3.76 35.92 20.95
C ASP A 275 2.86 36.19 22.15
N THR A 276 1.80 36.89 21.78
CA THR A 276 0.69 37.45 22.51
C THR A 276 -0.74 37.11 21.99
N SER A 277 -1.01 36.38 20.88
CA SER A 277 -2.39 36.22 20.32
C SER A 277 -2.94 34.83 19.98
N PHE A 278 -2.12 33.79 19.84
CA PHE A 278 -2.55 32.42 20.15
C PHE A 278 -2.64 32.53 21.69
N LYS A 279 -3.77 32.37 22.38
CA LYS A 279 -4.14 33.04 23.65
C LYS A 279 -4.08 32.30 24.98
N THR A 280 -3.72 31.03 25.03
CA THR A 280 -3.89 30.24 26.23
C THR A 280 -2.51 29.90 26.77
N ASN A 281 -2.12 30.13 28.02
CA ASN A 281 -0.73 29.82 28.44
C ASN A 281 -0.53 29.68 29.98
N THR A 282 -1.14 28.67 30.62
CA THR A 282 -1.05 28.23 32.04
C THR A 282 -0.96 26.71 32.12
N ILE A 283 -0.74 26.00 31.00
CA ILE A 283 -0.43 24.56 31.05
C ILE A 283 0.57 24.39 32.17
N SER A 284 0.29 23.51 33.10
CA SER A 284 1.23 23.22 34.15
C SER A 284 1.19 21.73 34.33
N ALA A 285 2.25 21.02 33.97
CA ALA A 285 2.42 19.73 34.58
C ALA A 285 2.91 19.92 35.99
N SER A 286 2.08 19.57 36.96
CA SER A 286 2.50 19.35 38.35
C SER A 286 3.29 18.04 38.53
N THR A 287 3.48 17.26 37.46
CA THR A 287 4.24 15.99 37.44
C THR A 287 5.19 15.91 36.24
N LYS A 288 6.23 15.06 36.32
CA LYS A 288 7.08 14.68 35.18
C LYS A 288 6.59 13.33 34.59
N PRO A 289 6.74 13.05 33.28
CA PRO A 289 7.37 13.87 32.24
C PRO A 289 6.45 15.01 31.76
N GLY A 290 5.37 15.32 32.48
CA GLY A 290 4.46 16.37 32.06
C GLY A 290 3.95 16.09 30.66
N ILE A 291 3.99 17.11 29.80
CA ILE A 291 3.76 16.84 28.40
C ILE A 291 5.03 16.23 27.81
N ALA A 292 4.95 15.01 27.30
CA ALA A 292 6.07 14.31 26.69
C ALA A 292 6.27 14.62 25.19
N ARG A 293 5.22 14.95 24.40
CA ARG A 293 5.25 14.85 22.92
C ARG A 293 4.29 15.73 22.13
N ILE A 294 4.47 15.83 20.81
CA ILE A 294 3.72 16.61 19.82
C ILE A 294 3.60 15.94 18.45
N ILE A 295 2.61 16.38 17.68
CA ILE A 295 2.70 16.36 16.21
C ILE A 295 2.12 17.65 15.56
N VAL A 296 2.11 17.87 14.26
CA VAL A 296 1.59 19.05 13.49
C VAL A 296 1.89 18.80 12.02
N GLN A 297 0.89 19.14 11.24
CA GLN A 297 0.45 18.51 10.00
C GLN A 297 0.65 19.54 8.89
N PRO A 298 0.97 19.33 7.60
CA PRO A 298 -0.11 20.75 6.37
C PRO A 298 -1.55 20.60 6.60
N ASP A 299 -2.01 20.41 7.82
CA ASP A 299 -3.27 20.90 8.35
C ASP A 299 -2.91 22.42 8.82
N GLY A 300 -3.28 23.36 9.75
CA GLY A 300 -4.11 23.82 10.92
C GLY A 300 -3.70 23.56 12.42
N LYS A 301 -4.23 22.55 13.14
CA LYS A 301 -4.66 22.63 14.58
C LYS A 301 -4.48 21.36 15.50
N ILE A 302 -4.43 21.32 16.83
CA ILE A 302 -3.21 20.81 17.57
C ILE A 302 -3.54 19.62 18.64
N LEU A 303 -2.78 18.47 18.88
CA LEU A 303 -2.63 17.22 19.80
C LEU A 303 -1.22 16.77 20.32
N LEU A 304 -0.95 16.81 21.63
CA LEU A 304 0.35 16.62 22.34
C LEU A 304 0.14 15.26 23.12
N GLY A 305 1.16 14.57 23.68
CA GLY A 305 1.00 13.34 24.49
C GLY A 305 1.88 13.32 25.75
N GLY A 306 1.41 12.78 26.88
CA GLY A 306 2.09 12.88 28.20
C GLY A 306 1.17 12.59 29.41
N ARG A 307 1.32 13.39 30.49
CA ARG A 307 0.72 13.22 31.84
C ARG A 307 0.72 14.54 32.66
N PHE A 308 -0.42 15.20 32.85
CA PHE A 308 -0.56 16.41 33.70
C PHE A 308 -2.00 16.90 33.86
N ASN A 309 -2.46 17.19 35.06
CA ASN A 309 -3.89 17.47 35.21
C ASN A 309 -4.30 18.85 34.68
N ILE A 310 -5.55 18.97 34.22
CA ILE A 310 -6.12 20.20 33.59
C ILE A 310 -7.34 20.64 34.45
N THR A 311 -8.10 21.72 34.17
CA THR A 311 -9.18 22.24 35.05
C THR A 311 -10.34 22.90 34.28
N GLY A 312 -11.40 22.12 33.99
CA GLY A 312 -12.54 22.47 33.10
C GLY A 312 -13.03 21.30 32.21
N SER A 313 -12.22 20.85 31.25
CA SER A 313 -12.49 19.88 30.16
C SER A 313 -12.28 18.37 30.49
N SER A 314 -13.06 17.75 31.37
CA SER A 314 -12.67 16.62 32.27
C SER A 314 -11.94 15.29 31.84
N SER A 315 -10.86 15.29 31.04
CA SER A 315 -10.04 14.11 30.64
C SER A 315 -8.65 13.92 31.28
N THR A 316 -7.76 13.13 30.67
CA THR A 316 -6.40 12.76 31.08
C THR A 316 -5.50 12.36 29.88
N GLY A 317 -4.16 12.53 30.01
CA GLY A 317 -2.99 12.09 29.19
C GLY A 317 -2.88 12.37 27.69
N MET A 318 -3.96 12.78 27.04
CA MET A 318 -3.92 13.65 25.86
C MET A 318 -5.14 14.58 25.78
N ILE A 319 -4.85 15.69 25.15
CA ILE A 319 -5.69 16.80 24.78
C ILE A 319 -5.12 17.29 23.46
N ARG A 320 -5.68 18.36 22.93
CA ARG A 320 -5.48 18.86 21.59
C ARG A 320 -6.17 20.30 21.63
N LEU A 321 -5.72 21.31 20.86
CA LEU A 321 -5.70 22.80 21.00
C LEU A 321 -6.00 23.52 19.64
N ASN A 322 -6.81 24.58 19.46
CA ASN A 322 -6.99 25.22 18.13
C ASN A 322 -5.69 25.80 17.50
N ALA A 323 -5.67 26.04 16.17
CA ALA A 323 -4.52 26.63 15.43
C ALA A 323 -4.28 28.10 15.71
N ASP A 324 -5.21 28.68 16.49
CA ASP A 324 -5.30 30.05 16.92
C ASP A 324 -5.24 30.33 18.45
N GLY A 325 -4.97 29.41 19.41
CA GLY A 325 -4.56 29.84 20.80
C GLY A 325 -5.30 29.52 22.16
N THR A 326 -5.83 28.32 22.43
CA THR A 326 -8.46 27.07 22.44
C THR A 326 -8.73 25.47 22.54
N ILE A 327 -9.28 24.97 23.63
CA ILE A 327 -9.60 23.54 23.78
C ILE A 327 -10.78 23.20 22.86
N ASP A 328 -10.64 22.37 21.83
CA ASP A 328 -11.72 22.27 20.83
C ASP A 328 -12.85 21.35 21.26
N THR A 329 -14.03 21.75 20.82
CA THR A 329 -15.36 21.38 21.29
C THR A 329 -16.25 20.73 20.24
N THR A 330 -15.90 20.73 18.95
CA THR A 330 -16.57 19.95 17.89
C THR A 330 -16.49 18.40 18.09
N PHE A 331 -16.59 17.83 19.32
CA PHE A 331 -15.53 16.91 19.79
C PHE A 331 -15.97 15.64 20.65
N LYS A 332 -15.33 14.41 20.55
CA LYS A 332 -15.32 13.25 21.53
C LYS A 332 -14.06 12.27 21.70
N THR A 333 -12.99 12.55 22.48
CA THR A 333 -11.98 11.55 22.93
C THR A 333 -12.51 10.56 24.02
N GLY A 334 -13.78 10.55 24.47
CA GLY A 334 -14.29 9.65 25.55
C GLY A 334 -14.94 10.34 26.76
N VAL A 335 -15.49 9.63 27.75
CA VAL A 335 -15.44 10.08 29.17
C VAL A 335 -14.07 9.68 29.78
N GLY A 336 -12.99 10.12 29.07
CA GLY A 336 -9.73 10.53 29.46
C GLY A 336 -8.64 9.54 30.18
N THR A 337 -7.30 9.56 29.87
CA THR A 337 -6.25 8.53 30.28
C THR A 337 -6.11 8.12 31.76
N ASP A 338 -5.64 6.91 32.08
CA ASP A 338 -5.30 6.52 33.45
C ASP A 338 -3.84 6.85 33.85
N TYR A 339 -2.97 7.20 32.90
CA TYR A 339 -1.54 7.42 33.17
C TYR A 339 -0.84 8.33 32.12
N GLN A 340 0.35 7.96 31.62
CA GLN A 340 1.10 8.73 30.62
C GLN A 340 1.17 8.10 29.21
N ILE A 341 0.90 8.91 28.16
CA ILE A 341 1.46 8.69 26.82
C ILE A 341 2.97 8.99 26.87
N ASN A 342 3.75 8.32 26.01
CA ASN A 342 5.16 8.62 25.81
C ASN A 342 5.59 9.07 24.41
N ASP A 343 4.80 8.94 23.33
CA ASP A 343 5.20 9.42 21.98
C ASP A 343 4.12 10.25 21.24
N LEU A 344 4.48 11.00 20.17
CA LEU A 344 3.56 11.41 19.09
C LEU A 344 4.22 11.50 17.64
N SER A 345 3.46 11.33 16.52
CA SER A 345 3.88 11.09 15.10
C SER A 345 2.69 10.97 14.12
N LEU A 346 2.80 11.50 12.86
CA LEU A 346 1.83 11.41 11.74
C LEU A 346 2.43 10.92 10.38
N LEU A 347 1.58 10.82 9.34
CA LEU A 347 1.78 10.48 7.92
C LEU A 347 0.88 11.35 7.00
N PRO A 348 1.27 12.24 6.10
CA PRO A 348 0.43 12.99 5.13
C PRO A 348 -1.13 13.27 5.14
N THR A 349 -2.02 12.86 6.07
CA THR A 349 -3.49 13.22 6.28
C THR A 349 -3.90 13.35 7.79
N GLY A 350 -5.03 12.83 8.35
CA GLY A 350 -5.31 12.94 9.82
C GLY A 350 -6.24 11.90 10.54
N LYS A 351 -5.67 11.00 11.37
CA LYS A 351 -6.29 9.95 12.26
C LYS A 351 -5.30 9.56 13.39
N VAL A 352 -5.40 8.62 14.37
CA VAL A 352 -4.59 8.69 15.66
C VAL A 352 -4.06 7.43 16.35
N LEU A 353 -2.73 7.30 16.57
CA LEU A 353 -1.87 6.11 16.80
C LEU A 353 -0.82 6.10 17.98
N VAL A 354 -0.88 5.33 19.11
CA VAL A 354 -0.12 5.60 20.41
C VAL A 354 0.53 4.50 21.26
N SER A 355 1.51 4.96 22.05
CA SER A 355 2.34 4.29 23.06
C SER A 355 2.28 5.00 24.43
N GLY A 356 2.18 4.27 25.55
CA GLY A 356 2.38 4.81 26.90
C GLY A 356 2.43 3.75 28.02
N GLN A 357 2.41 4.16 29.28
CA GLN A 357 2.43 3.28 30.47
C GLN A 357 1.02 3.09 31.06
N PHE A 358 0.13 2.41 30.34
CA PHE A 358 -1.28 2.59 30.60
C PHE A 358 -2.19 1.40 30.33
N ASN A 359 -3.42 1.55 30.84
CA ASN A 359 -4.47 0.56 30.71
C ASN A 359 -5.86 1.17 30.43
N ASN A 360 -6.11 2.50 30.62
CA ASN A 360 -7.44 3.12 30.39
C ASN A 360 -7.51 4.60 29.90
N TYR A 361 -8.62 5.02 29.24
CA TYR A 361 -9.07 6.35 28.74
C TYR A 361 -10.54 6.37 28.31
N ASN A 362 -11.46 6.10 29.25
CA ASN A 362 -12.94 6.12 29.15
C ASN A 362 -13.60 4.79 29.56
N LYS A 363 -12.78 3.94 30.19
CA LYS A 363 -13.10 2.77 30.99
C LYS A 363 -13.37 1.48 30.18
N GLU A 364 -12.80 1.38 28.96
CA GLU A 364 -12.97 0.29 27.96
C GLU A 364 -11.65 -0.39 27.44
N VAL A 365 -10.85 -1.02 28.32
CA VAL A 365 -9.50 -1.64 28.13
C VAL A 365 -8.53 -1.13 27.03
N ALA A 366 -7.29 -0.84 27.42
CA ALA A 366 -6.29 -0.22 26.54
C ALA A 366 -4.97 -0.97 26.33
N ASN A 367 -4.27 -1.35 27.40
CA ASN A 367 -2.91 -1.92 27.48
C ASN A 367 -1.91 -1.41 26.42
N TYR A 368 -1.10 -0.42 26.82
CA TYR A 368 0.10 0.21 26.18
C TYR A 368 0.03 0.71 24.72
N VAL A 369 -0.76 0.11 23.82
CA VAL A 369 -0.84 0.40 22.36
C VAL A 369 -2.20 0.06 21.75
N LEU A 370 -2.66 0.74 20.67
CA LEU A 370 -3.97 1.43 20.55
C LEU A 370 -4.38 1.83 19.03
N LEU A 371 -5.70 1.90 18.45
CA LEU A 371 -6.77 2.56 17.46
C LEU A 371 -7.72 3.89 17.66
N LEU A 372 -7.70 5.05 16.93
CA LEU A 372 -8.49 6.31 17.27
C LEU A 372 -8.65 7.35 16.12
N ASN A 373 -9.85 7.92 15.91
CA ASN A 373 -10.37 8.38 14.62
C ASN A 373 -9.89 9.73 14.07
N SER A 374 -10.36 10.12 12.88
CA SER A 374 -10.11 11.45 12.30
C SER A 374 -10.78 12.54 13.16
N ASP A 375 -11.87 12.18 13.85
CA ASP A 375 -12.52 12.85 14.98
C ASP A 375 -12.32 12.14 16.35
N GLY A 376 -11.43 11.16 16.42
CA GLY A 376 -10.94 10.40 17.58
C GLY A 376 -11.53 10.65 18.97
N THR A 377 -12.42 9.85 19.54
CA THR A 377 -13.31 8.79 19.02
C THR A 377 -12.74 7.45 18.53
N ARG A 378 -13.20 6.34 19.09
CA ARG A 378 -12.54 5.05 18.92
C ARG A 378 -13.23 4.20 17.78
N ASP A 379 -12.55 3.99 16.61
CA ASP A 379 -12.97 3.20 15.41
C ASP A 379 -12.33 1.76 15.24
N SER A 380 -13.10 0.67 15.21
CA SER A 380 -12.69 -0.46 16.04
C SER A 380 -11.99 -1.70 15.49
N SER A 381 -12.05 -2.01 14.19
CA SER A 381 -11.68 -3.34 13.63
C SER A 381 -10.18 -3.62 13.49
N PHE A 382 -9.50 -3.14 14.51
CA PHE A 382 -8.19 -3.47 15.03
C PHE A 382 -8.33 -5.04 15.45
N SER A 383 -7.29 -5.93 15.63
CA SER A 383 -7.34 -7.22 16.45
C SER A 383 -6.95 -7.40 18.02
N ASN A 384 -5.93 -6.80 18.70
CA ASN A 384 -5.56 -7.08 20.14
C ASN A 384 -6.29 -6.53 21.42
N ILE A 385 -7.27 -5.59 21.44
CA ILE A 385 -7.80 -4.89 22.67
C ILE A 385 -7.64 -5.66 23.97
N VAL A 386 -8.29 -6.81 23.94
CA VAL A 386 -8.82 -7.53 25.10
C VAL A 386 -7.70 -8.31 25.77
N THR A 387 -6.65 -8.61 25.01
CA THR A 387 -5.76 -9.74 25.27
C THR A 387 -4.30 -9.48 24.96
N GLY A 388 -3.94 -8.31 24.39
CA GLY A 388 -2.57 -8.07 23.97
C GLY A 388 -1.57 -7.99 25.11
N PHE A 389 -0.96 -6.83 25.35
CA PHE A 389 0.09 -6.74 26.36
C PHE A 389 -0.36 -7.20 27.73
N ASP A 390 0.53 -7.92 28.39
CA ASP A 390 0.33 -8.45 29.73
C ASP A 390 0.58 -7.41 30.84
N SER A 391 1.70 -6.70 30.76
CA SER A 391 2.14 -5.72 31.75
C SER A 391 3.26 -4.88 31.16
N GLY A 392 3.36 -3.59 31.50
CA GLY A 392 4.53 -2.81 31.10
C GLY A 392 4.36 -1.36 30.63
N ASN A 393 5.05 -1.06 29.52
CA ASN A 393 5.29 0.28 29.01
C ASN A 393 5.47 0.28 27.48
N ALA A 394 4.89 1.28 26.83
CA ALA A 394 5.08 1.66 25.44
C ALA A 394 5.71 3.09 25.35
N VAL A 395 6.92 3.29 24.81
CA VAL A 395 7.69 4.57 25.03
C VAL A 395 7.93 5.49 23.81
N ALA A 396 7.92 5.02 22.56
CA ALA A 396 7.93 5.90 21.37
C ALA A 396 6.80 5.50 20.37
N ILE A 397 6.53 6.08 19.16
CA ILE A 397 5.71 5.45 18.03
C ILE A 397 6.11 5.65 16.54
N THR A 398 6.23 4.52 15.78
CA THR A 398 6.76 4.21 14.42
C THR A 398 5.72 4.02 13.30
N VAL A 399 5.61 4.92 12.28
CA VAL A 399 4.85 4.79 10.98
C VAL A 399 5.44 5.59 9.76
N LEU A 400 5.59 5.04 8.54
CA LEU A 400 6.74 5.31 7.62
C LEU A 400 6.57 5.09 6.05
N PRO A 401 7.34 4.24 5.22
CA PRO A 401 7.18 3.47 3.85
C PRO A 401 6.64 2.01 3.26
N ASP A 402 5.92 0.87 3.61
CA ASP A 402 5.13 0.08 4.67
C ASP A 402 3.56 -0.12 4.61
N ASP A 403 2.99 -0.39 5.80
CA ASP A 403 1.74 -0.05 6.50
C ASP A 403 1.71 -0.59 7.99
N LYS A 404 2.64 -1.49 8.40
CA LYS A 404 2.82 -2.26 9.68
C LYS A 404 2.65 -1.65 11.10
N ILE A 405 3.62 -1.02 11.79
CA ILE A 405 3.45 -0.23 13.07
C ILE A 405 4.10 -0.81 14.40
N LEU A 406 5.36 -0.45 14.86
CA LEU A 406 6.32 -1.28 15.74
C LEU A 406 7.08 -0.67 17.07
N VAL A 407 6.95 -0.96 18.47
CA VAL A 407 6.92 -0.07 19.83
C VAL A 407 7.78 -0.60 20.96
N PRO A 408 8.33 0.25 21.87
CA PRO A 408 9.28 -0.15 22.88
C PRO A 408 8.83 0.02 24.33
N GLY A 409 9.67 -0.31 25.26
CA GLY A 409 9.48 -0.02 26.67
C GLY A 409 9.91 -1.26 27.39
N ASN A 410 9.04 -1.79 28.20
CA ASN A 410 9.38 -2.79 29.20
C ASN A 410 8.10 -3.57 29.47
N PHE A 411 7.92 -4.69 28.78
CA PHE A 411 6.71 -5.53 28.72
C PHE A 411 7.11 -6.92 28.19
N PHE A 412 6.33 -7.99 28.45
CA PHE A 412 6.87 -9.36 28.49
C PHE A 412 6.11 -10.39 27.63
N SER A 413 4.86 -10.12 27.27
CA SER A 413 4.12 -10.87 26.26
C SER A 413 3.03 -10.01 25.60
N TYR A 414 2.41 -10.55 24.56
CA TYR A 414 1.16 -10.03 24.03
C TYR A 414 0.31 -11.16 23.45
N ASN A 415 -1.01 -11.14 23.64
CA ASN A 415 -1.93 -12.21 23.19
C ASN A 415 -1.45 -13.59 23.69
N GLY A 416 -0.81 -13.62 24.87
CA GLY A 416 -0.19 -14.79 25.48
C GLY A 416 1.14 -15.25 24.85
N LYS A 417 1.59 -14.64 23.75
CA LYS A 417 2.88 -14.96 23.11
C LYS A 417 3.99 -14.09 23.69
N THR A 418 5.08 -14.71 24.15
CA THR A 418 6.22 -13.97 24.71
C THR A 418 6.76 -12.97 23.68
N THR A 419 6.93 -11.73 24.13
CA THR A 419 7.64 -10.66 23.43
C THR A 419 9.13 -10.83 23.74
N PRO A 420 10.00 -9.85 23.46
CA PRO A 420 11.03 -9.57 24.43
C PRO A 420 10.50 -8.69 25.54
N ASN A 421 11.28 -8.65 26.60
CA ASN A 421 11.38 -7.57 27.55
C ASN A 421 11.66 -6.21 26.85
N GLY A 422 10.74 -5.65 26.07
CA GLY A 422 10.79 -4.23 25.73
C GLY A 422 10.70 -3.71 24.29
N LEU A 423 10.47 -4.44 23.19
CA LEU A 423 10.02 -3.81 21.92
C LEU A 423 9.48 -4.84 20.93
N VAL A 424 8.55 -4.55 19.99
CA VAL A 424 8.15 -5.46 18.87
C VAL A 424 7.23 -4.85 17.73
N ARG A 425 6.49 -5.63 16.88
CA ARG A 425 5.68 -5.29 15.67
C ARG A 425 4.14 -5.40 15.73
N LEU A 426 3.38 -4.33 15.41
CA LEU A 426 2.00 -4.35 14.85
C LEU A 426 1.99 -4.37 13.31
N ASN A 427 0.92 -4.90 12.69
CA ASN A 427 0.45 -4.65 11.32
C ASN A 427 -0.45 -3.44 11.37
N SER A 428 -0.81 -2.89 10.23
CA SER A 428 -2.08 -2.21 10.13
C SER A 428 -3.32 -3.13 10.26
N ASP A 429 -3.23 -4.15 11.15
CA ASP A 429 -4.28 -4.79 11.94
C ASP A 429 -3.97 -5.26 13.43
N GLY A 430 -2.81 -4.97 14.04
CA GLY A 430 -2.19 -5.39 15.37
C GLY A 430 -2.57 -6.62 16.31
N SER A 431 -1.94 -7.83 16.45
CA SER A 431 -2.01 -8.97 15.49
C SER A 431 -1.34 -10.50 15.75
N GLN A 432 -0.16 -11.30 15.62
CA GLN A 432 1.37 -11.61 15.39
C GLN A 432 2.23 -11.72 14.06
N ASP A 433 3.24 -10.82 13.89
CA ASP A 433 4.19 -10.90 12.76
C ASP A 433 5.33 -11.79 13.17
N GLU A 434 5.12 -13.00 12.72
CA GLU A 434 5.97 -14.17 12.89
C GLU A 434 7.00 -14.25 11.75
N SER A 435 6.83 -13.49 10.65
CA SER A 435 7.82 -13.36 9.56
C SER A 435 9.16 -12.73 10.00
N LEU A 436 9.25 -12.44 11.28
CA LEU A 436 10.38 -11.80 11.89
C LEU A 436 10.47 -12.32 13.33
N THR A 437 11.56 -13.05 13.54
CA THR A 437 11.64 -14.31 14.31
C THR A 437 12.71 -14.27 15.37
N PHE A 438 13.48 -13.17 15.41
CA PHE A 438 14.34 -12.83 16.54
C PHE A 438 15.58 -13.74 16.67
N GLY A 439 15.75 -14.73 15.80
CA GLY A 439 16.73 -15.79 16.03
C GLY A 439 16.43 -16.64 17.29
N GLY A 440 15.17 -16.65 17.76
CA GLY A 440 14.65 -17.67 18.69
C GLY A 440 15.14 -17.67 20.15
N LEU A 441 15.77 -16.61 20.66
CA LEU A 441 16.31 -16.56 22.04
C LEU A 441 15.76 -15.38 22.88
N ARG A 442 16.24 -15.24 24.12
CA ARG A 442 15.79 -14.25 25.13
C ARG A 442 16.49 -12.90 25.05
N GLY A 443 15.67 -11.92 24.73
CA GLY A 443 15.43 -10.68 25.43
C GLY A 443 16.46 -9.57 25.26
N PHE A 444 15.94 -8.34 25.37
CA PHE A 444 16.75 -7.31 26.01
C PHE A 444 16.96 -7.77 27.44
N THR A 445 18.19 -7.78 27.93
CA THR A 445 18.49 -8.28 29.28
C THR A 445 19.23 -7.24 30.07
N ASP A 446 18.59 -6.73 31.11
CA ASP A 446 19.26 -6.13 32.26
C ASP A 446 19.38 -7.14 33.42
N GLN A 447 20.29 -6.88 34.36
CA GLN A 447 20.44 -7.68 35.58
C GLN A 447 19.22 -7.62 36.50
N SER A 448 18.33 -6.62 36.35
CA SER A 448 17.13 -6.42 37.18
C SER A 448 15.80 -6.81 36.49
N MET A 449 15.83 -7.48 35.34
CA MET A 449 14.65 -7.81 34.49
C MET A 449 13.93 -6.61 33.83
N PHE A 450 14.09 -5.38 34.32
CA PHE A 450 13.40 -4.18 33.80
C PHE A 450 14.09 -3.55 32.58
N SER A 451 14.49 -4.39 31.63
CA SER A 451 14.97 -3.96 30.31
C SER A 451 13.95 -3.01 29.69
N THR A 452 14.34 -1.76 29.50
CA THR A 452 13.50 -0.75 28.87
C THR A 452 14.04 -0.43 27.48
N VAL A 453 13.23 0.19 26.64
CA VAL A 453 13.56 0.65 25.29
C VAL A 453 12.74 1.94 25.11
N ASN A 454 13.28 3.06 24.62
CA ASN A 454 12.53 4.32 24.50
C ASN A 454 12.40 4.98 23.13
N SER A 455 13.26 4.81 22.10
CA SER A 455 12.95 5.41 20.78
C SER A 455 13.80 4.91 19.59
N ILE A 456 13.26 5.00 18.37
CA ILE A 456 13.69 4.28 17.14
C ILE A 456 13.31 5.00 15.86
N ALA A 457 13.94 4.67 14.72
CA ALA A 457 13.39 4.43 13.36
C ALA A 457 14.44 4.17 12.23
N VAL A 458 14.16 3.91 10.93
CA VAL A 458 14.82 3.18 9.74
C VAL A 458 16.06 3.60 8.88
N GLN A 459 16.99 2.71 8.45
CA GLN A 459 18.06 3.09 7.45
C GLN A 459 17.69 3.06 5.97
N LYS A 460 18.51 3.73 5.12
CA LYS A 460 18.17 4.04 3.71
C LYS A 460 17.74 2.83 2.86
N ASP A 461 18.34 1.66 3.13
CA ASP A 461 18.09 0.25 2.77
C ASP A 461 17.58 -0.64 3.89
N GLY A 462 16.67 -0.11 4.70
CA GLY A 462 16.11 -0.84 5.82
C GLY A 462 17.14 -1.35 6.81
N LYS A 463 17.38 -0.61 7.88
CA LYS A 463 17.95 -1.18 9.10
C LYS A 463 17.35 -0.47 10.32
N MET A 464 16.90 -1.13 11.39
CA MET A 464 16.19 -0.56 12.58
C MET A 464 16.97 -0.02 13.82
N VAL A 465 17.88 0.91 13.59
CA VAL A 465 18.36 2.06 14.35
C VAL A 465 17.49 2.48 15.56
N ALA A 466 17.96 2.33 16.81
CA ALA A 466 17.05 2.19 17.97
C ALA A 466 17.52 2.20 19.44
N GLY A 467 16.76 2.72 20.42
CA GLY A 467 17.22 3.04 21.78
C GLY A 467 16.47 2.55 23.02
N GLY A 468 17.20 2.20 24.12
CA GLY A 468 16.79 2.17 25.55
C GLY A 468 17.31 1.10 26.54
N ASN A 469 17.02 1.30 27.84
CA ASN A 469 17.69 0.79 29.08
C ASN A 469 17.96 -0.71 29.23
N PHE A 470 19.13 -1.21 28.83
CA PHE A 470 19.59 -2.56 29.20
C PHE A 470 21.09 -2.86 28.98
N LEU A 471 21.58 -3.91 29.64
CA LEU A 471 23.00 -4.30 29.63
C LEU A 471 23.35 -5.49 28.71
N GLY A 472 22.36 -6.13 28.08
CA GLY A 472 22.54 -7.32 27.26
C GLY A 472 21.43 -7.60 26.25
N PHE A 473 21.73 -8.53 25.35
CA PHE A 473 20.95 -8.94 24.18
C PHE A 473 21.37 -10.38 23.86
N ASN A 474 20.43 -11.32 23.73
CA ASN A 474 20.73 -12.75 23.53
C ASN A 474 21.91 -13.26 24.39
N GLY A 475 21.95 -12.85 25.65
CA GLY A 475 23.01 -13.22 26.60
C GLY A 475 24.40 -12.64 26.33
N ILE A 476 24.61 -11.83 25.29
CA ILE A 476 25.88 -11.13 25.07
C ILE A 476 25.87 -9.83 25.88
N THR A 477 27.03 -9.38 26.39
CA THR A 477 27.18 -8.03 26.97
C THR A 477 26.94 -6.99 25.90
N THR A 478 25.82 -6.30 26.05
CA THR A 478 25.19 -5.52 25.00
C THR A 478 24.62 -4.30 25.76
N ASN A 479 25.52 -3.54 26.44
CA ASN A 479 25.33 -2.24 27.12
C ASN A 479 24.69 -1.17 26.21
N ARG A 480 23.38 -1.21 26.04
CA ARG A 480 22.68 0.00 25.65
C ARG A 480 22.92 0.56 24.19
N LEU A 481 23.48 -0.14 23.16
CA LEU A 481 23.65 0.37 21.72
C LEU A 481 23.61 -0.63 20.46
N VAL A 482 23.06 -0.37 19.25
CA VAL A 482 22.45 -1.30 18.22
C VAL A 482 23.14 -1.50 16.78
N ARG A 483 23.52 -2.72 16.25
CA ARG A 483 23.17 -3.36 14.88
C ARG A 483 22.73 -4.97 14.88
N LEU A 484 21.62 -5.54 14.34
CA LEU A 484 20.85 -6.88 14.51
C LEU A 484 19.83 -7.30 13.37
N ASN A 485 20.15 -8.09 12.36
CA ASN A 485 19.24 -8.53 11.24
C ASN A 485 17.75 -8.17 11.13
N ASN A 486 17.28 -7.63 10.00
CA ASN A 486 15.91 -7.21 9.90
C ASN A 486 14.85 -8.35 9.96
N ASN A 487 15.32 -9.59 9.98
CA ASN A 487 14.54 -10.80 10.24
C ASN A 487 14.64 -11.34 11.67
N GLY A 488 15.75 -11.14 12.40
CA GLY A 488 15.96 -11.81 13.68
C GLY A 488 17.36 -11.81 14.32
N SER A 489 18.45 -11.98 13.58
CA SER A 489 19.80 -12.22 14.16
C SER A 489 20.60 -10.96 14.58
N ARG A 490 21.90 -11.09 14.94
CA ARG A 490 22.80 -9.99 15.38
C ARG A 490 23.70 -9.49 14.25
N ASP A 491 23.73 -8.17 14.00
CA ASP A 491 24.75 -7.54 13.16
C ASP A 491 25.98 -7.40 14.04
N ASN A 492 26.65 -8.54 14.18
CA ASN A 492 27.96 -8.62 14.81
C ASN A 492 28.95 -7.69 14.16
N THR A 493 28.69 -7.33 12.90
CA THR A 493 29.47 -6.40 12.12
C THR A 493 29.23 -4.95 12.56
N PHE A 494 28.46 -4.67 13.63
CA PHE A 494 28.47 -3.42 14.47
C PHE A 494 29.31 -3.53 15.77
N VAL A 495 30.02 -2.47 16.22
CA VAL A 495 30.92 -2.53 17.40
C VAL A 495 31.06 -1.21 18.17
N ILE A 496 30.74 -1.25 19.47
CA ILE A 496 30.83 -0.09 20.38
C ILE A 496 31.88 -0.21 21.49
N GLY A 497 32.61 -1.31 21.56
CA GLY A 497 33.45 -1.59 22.73
C GLY A 497 32.62 -1.61 24.02
N THR A 498 33.00 -0.79 25.00
CA THR A 498 32.29 -0.64 26.28
C THR A 498 30.90 0.00 26.14
N GLY A 499 30.68 0.80 25.11
CA GLY A 499 29.44 1.53 24.92
C GLY A 499 29.21 2.58 26.00
N PHE A 500 28.29 2.27 26.90
CA PHE A 500 27.30 3.21 27.42
C PHE A 500 27.07 3.05 28.95
N ASN A 501 27.19 4.13 29.72
CA ASN A 501 27.10 4.20 31.19
C ASN A 501 25.71 4.52 31.81
N TYR A 502 24.77 5.23 31.16
CA TYR A 502 23.46 5.70 31.73
C TYR A 502 22.14 5.30 31.01
N GLU A 503 20.96 5.78 31.49
CA GLU A 503 19.53 5.40 31.22
C GLU A 503 19.04 5.87 29.82
N VAL A 504 17.81 6.40 29.54
CA VAL A 504 17.25 6.45 28.15
C VAL A 504 16.24 7.57 27.71
N LYS A 505 16.37 8.20 26.50
CA LYS A 505 15.46 9.28 25.95
C LYS A 505 14.77 9.17 24.53
N LYS A 506 15.04 9.98 23.47
CA LYS A 506 14.46 9.82 22.07
C LYS A 506 15.38 10.30 20.93
N VAL A 507 15.18 9.85 19.66
CA VAL A 507 15.92 9.97 18.38
C VAL A 507 15.04 10.36 17.11
N VAL A 508 15.53 10.87 15.90
CA VAL A 508 14.95 10.95 14.44
C VAL A 508 16.02 10.85 13.25
N VAL A 509 15.81 10.79 11.86
CA VAL A 509 16.90 10.95 10.74
C VAL A 509 17.01 11.97 9.55
N LEU A 510 18.22 12.57 9.46
CA LEU A 510 19.03 13.23 8.42
C LEU A 510 18.88 12.67 6.99
N ALA A 511 19.68 13.16 6.04
CA ALA A 511 19.63 12.75 4.63
C ALA A 511 20.80 11.91 4.10
N ASP A 512 21.84 11.62 4.91
CA ASP A 512 23.14 11.00 4.52
C ASP A 512 23.57 9.88 5.45
N ASN A 513 22.73 9.51 6.41
CA ASN A 513 22.91 8.41 7.36
C ASN A 513 23.90 8.67 8.49
N LYS A 514 24.58 9.82 8.61
CA LYS A 514 25.09 10.23 9.94
C LYS A 514 24.00 10.88 10.84
N ILE A 515 24.23 11.12 12.15
CA ILE A 515 23.38 10.49 13.20
C ILE A 515 23.10 11.32 14.46
N LEU A 516 21.84 11.63 14.70
CA LEU A 516 21.25 12.11 15.98
C LEU A 516 21.15 10.88 17.21
N VAL A 517 21.81 10.83 19.39
CA VAL A 517 22.02 10.12 20.69
C VAL A 517 21.96 11.37 21.61
N ALA A 518 20.75 11.89 22.00
CA ALA A 518 20.25 13.03 22.85
C ALA A 518 19.48 12.61 24.19
N GLY A 519 20.08 12.79 25.40
CA GLY A 519 19.74 12.30 26.79
C GLY A 519 20.90 12.49 27.80
N ASP A 520 20.93 11.74 28.90
CA ASP A 520 21.68 12.07 30.12
C ASP A 520 23.18 11.55 30.31
N PHE A 521 23.98 11.13 29.29
CA PHE A 521 25.38 10.62 29.50
C PHE A 521 26.49 11.63 29.89
N THR A 522 27.70 11.07 30.18
CA THR A 522 29.01 11.71 30.35
C THR A 522 30.23 11.23 29.49
N THR A 523 30.26 10.09 28.78
CA THR A 523 31.47 9.55 28.06
C THR A 523 31.24 8.89 26.66
N TYR A 524 32.10 7.96 26.16
CA TYR A 524 31.90 6.82 25.20
C TYR A 524 33.14 6.10 24.75
N LYS A 525 33.20 4.76 24.76
CA LYS A 525 34.48 4.07 24.47
C LYS A 525 35.63 4.71 25.30
N GLY A 526 35.30 5.37 26.44
CA GLY A 526 36.16 6.30 27.21
C GLY A 526 36.06 7.82 26.92
N ASN A 527 35.76 8.26 25.70
CA ASN A 527 35.81 9.67 25.23
C ASN A 527 34.82 10.60 25.95
N THR A 528 35.18 11.84 26.30
CA THR A 528 34.20 12.76 26.90
C THR A 528 33.19 13.24 25.88
N CYS A 529 31.97 12.81 26.11
CA CYS A 529 30.78 13.22 25.42
C CYS A 529 29.81 13.28 26.57
N VAL A 530 29.51 14.45 27.12
CA VAL A 530 28.30 14.57 27.93
C VAL A 530 27.11 14.49 26.96
N GLY A 531 25.86 14.30 27.36
CA GLY A 531 24.68 14.87 26.71
C GLY A 531 24.43 14.92 25.18
N LEU A 532 25.25 14.31 24.26
CA LEU A 532 24.99 13.87 22.86
C LEU A 532 26.17 13.67 21.83
N VAL A 533 26.11 12.71 20.85
CA VAL A 533 27.10 12.10 19.82
C VAL A 533 26.65 11.89 18.33
N ARG A 534 27.50 11.92 17.26
CA ARG A 534 27.06 12.00 15.81
C ARG A 534 26.98 10.81 14.91
N LEU A 535 27.65 9.74 15.25
CA LEU A 535 27.83 8.46 14.56
C LEU A 535 28.20 8.59 13.01
N ASN A 536 29.31 8.01 12.45
CA ASN A 536 29.81 8.22 11.04
C ASN A 536 29.41 7.14 9.99
N THR A 537 30.28 6.27 9.30
CA THR A 537 30.32 4.78 8.79
C THR A 537 30.23 3.29 9.68
N ASP A 538 30.72 2.56 10.83
CA ASP A 538 31.57 2.53 12.19
C ASP A 538 30.92 2.40 13.61
N GLY A 539 31.22 3.37 14.47
CA GLY A 539 31.03 3.31 15.92
C GLY A 539 32.05 4.15 16.70
N SER A 540 32.85 5.02 16.08
CA SER A 540 34.23 5.45 16.41
C SER A 540 34.51 6.72 17.30
N VAL A 541 35.39 7.68 16.93
CA VAL A 541 35.86 8.91 17.66
C VAL A 541 36.38 10.02 16.71
N ASP A 542 35.82 11.25 16.71
CA ASP A 542 35.79 12.16 15.51
C ASP A 542 36.37 13.58 15.75
N THR A 543 35.85 14.56 14.99
CA THR A 543 36.45 15.79 14.52
C THR A 543 35.49 16.98 14.24
N THR A 544 34.41 16.82 13.46
CA THR A 544 33.79 17.96 12.72
C THR A 544 32.56 18.66 13.34
N PHE A 545 31.77 18.00 14.18
CA PHE A 545 30.77 18.59 15.08
C PHE A 545 31.60 19.33 16.13
N LYS A 546 31.42 20.64 16.32
CA LYS A 546 32.45 21.43 16.99
C LYS A 546 32.20 21.95 18.43
N ALA A 547 31.07 21.71 19.06
CA ALA A 547 30.46 22.49 20.13
C ALA A 547 30.94 22.37 21.62
N VAL A 548 30.93 23.44 22.46
CA VAL A 548 31.23 23.57 23.94
C VAL A 548 30.11 23.89 25.02
N TRP A 549 30.00 23.11 26.13
CA TRP A 549 28.95 23.08 27.18
C TRP A 549 29.57 23.68 28.45
N LYS A 550 28.93 24.66 29.10
CA LYS A 550 29.49 25.32 30.29
C LYS A 550 28.92 24.81 31.61
N GLY A 551 29.82 24.69 32.58
CA GLY A 551 29.60 24.69 34.03
C GLY A 551 28.88 23.48 34.59
N MET A 552 29.62 22.46 35.06
CA MET A 552 29.08 21.32 35.84
C MET A 552 29.46 21.47 37.30
N ASN A 553 28.44 21.47 38.14
CA ASN A 553 28.57 21.23 39.58
C ASN A 553 27.84 19.90 39.81
N ASP A 554 28.44 18.96 40.55
CA ASP A 554 28.23 17.51 40.42
C ASP A 554 26.89 16.93 40.96
N ALA A 555 25.76 17.63 40.74
CA ALA A 555 24.46 17.30 41.35
C ALA A 555 23.47 16.57 40.42
N PHE A 556 23.45 16.84 39.11
CA PHE A 556 22.44 16.30 38.19
C PHE A 556 22.97 15.98 36.79
N LEU A 557 22.49 14.88 36.22
CA LEU A 557 22.73 14.51 34.83
C LEU A 557 21.81 15.29 33.86
N PRO A 558 22.19 15.43 32.59
CA PRO A 558 21.65 16.48 31.73
C PRO A 558 20.63 15.93 30.71
N TYR A 559 19.40 15.77 31.20
CA TYR A 559 18.22 15.28 30.49
C TYR A 559 17.87 15.93 29.15
N VAL A 560 17.21 15.13 28.32
CA VAL A 560 16.85 15.29 26.91
C VAL A 560 15.73 14.30 26.56
N SER A 561 15.09 14.32 25.40
CA SER A 561 13.73 13.77 25.38
C SER A 561 12.90 13.48 24.13
N ASP A 562 12.79 14.39 23.16
CA ASP A 562 12.38 14.15 21.78
C ASP A 562 12.70 15.37 20.90
N ILE A 563 12.92 15.05 19.65
CA ILE A 563 14.22 15.13 19.03
C ILE A 563 13.95 14.93 17.53
N ILE A 564 13.69 16.00 16.73
CA ILE A 564 12.97 15.86 15.43
C ILE A 564 13.28 16.82 14.19
N VAL A 565 13.11 16.46 12.84
CA VAL A 565 13.43 17.33 11.57
C VAL A 565 12.66 17.43 10.15
N LEU A 566 12.46 18.61 9.41
CA LEU A 566 11.70 18.90 8.09
C LEU A 566 12.43 19.28 6.77
N THR A 567 12.65 20.58 6.37
CA THR A 567 13.08 20.98 4.98
C THR A 567 14.46 21.62 4.63
N ASP A 568 14.98 22.80 5.05
CA ASP A 568 16.03 23.59 4.32
C ASP A 568 17.57 23.47 4.63
N GLY A 569 18.02 22.69 5.62
CA GLY A 569 19.43 22.57 6.08
C GLY A 569 19.60 22.14 7.56
N LYS A 570 18.61 22.36 8.39
CA LYS A 570 18.66 23.28 9.51
C LYS A 570 17.97 22.63 10.70
N ILE A 571 18.10 23.12 11.94
CA ILE A 571 18.55 22.14 12.93
C ILE A 571 18.06 22.16 14.45
N LEU A 572 16.76 22.47 14.83
CA LEU A 572 15.95 22.67 16.13
C LEU A 572 15.92 21.68 17.38
N MET A 573 15.95 22.11 18.68
CA MET A 573 15.98 21.17 19.86
C MET A 573 15.41 21.35 21.32
N SER A 574 15.21 20.18 22.02
CA SER A 574 14.64 19.94 23.39
C SER A 574 15.55 19.19 24.42
N SER A 575 15.93 19.76 25.59
CA SER A 575 16.66 19.05 26.71
C SER A 575 16.57 19.41 28.25
N SER A 576 17.60 19.96 28.93
CA SER A 576 17.53 20.29 30.38
C SER A 576 18.52 21.34 30.93
N THR A 577 19.82 21.30 30.61
CA THR A 577 20.83 22.00 31.47
C THR A 577 21.86 22.92 30.77
N PHE A 578 21.60 23.50 29.60
CA PHE A 578 22.43 24.46 28.83
C PHE A 578 22.59 25.95 29.29
N GLN A 579 23.70 26.44 29.85
CA GLN A 579 24.04 27.87 30.13
C GLN A 579 23.02 28.80 30.85
N ASN A 580 21.77 28.98 30.41
CA ASN A 580 20.80 29.95 30.95
C ASN A 580 19.45 29.31 31.32
N GLY A 581 18.50 29.19 30.40
CA GLY A 581 17.34 28.30 30.49
C GLY A 581 16.12 28.48 29.56
N ARG A 582 14.95 28.78 30.18
CA ARG A 582 13.61 28.21 29.93
C ARG A 582 12.99 28.45 28.56
N GLY A 583 13.60 27.88 27.52
CA GLY A 583 13.16 28.02 26.16
C GLY A 583 13.82 27.17 25.09
N LEU A 584 13.42 27.59 23.89
CA LEU A 584 13.13 26.96 22.62
C LEU A 584 14.12 27.33 21.57
N THR A 585 14.73 26.35 20.95
CA THR A 585 16.05 26.70 20.51
C THR A 585 16.24 26.84 19.01
N ARG A 586 16.78 27.98 18.52
CA ARG A 586 17.44 28.12 17.20
C ARG A 586 19.00 27.86 17.40
N LEU A 587 19.91 27.61 16.42
CA LEU A 587 21.42 27.75 16.41
C LEU A 587 22.05 27.31 15.11
N ASN A 588 22.93 26.30 15.09
CA ASN A 588 23.67 25.93 13.92
C ASN A 588 23.65 24.47 13.53
N THR A 589 23.56 24.33 12.21
CA THR A 589 24.02 23.21 11.45
C THR A 589 25.52 22.92 11.62
N ASP A 590 26.19 23.45 12.68
CA ASP A 590 27.51 22.99 13.09
C ASP A 590 28.18 23.17 14.49
N GLY A 591 27.87 24.08 15.44
CA GLY A 591 28.27 23.83 16.87
C GLY A 591 28.43 24.88 17.99
N SER A 592 29.06 26.04 17.80
CA SER A 592 28.62 27.42 18.33
C SER A 592 26.14 28.81 17.36
N GLU A 593 25.01 29.13 18.09
CA GLU A 593 24.71 30.49 18.51
C GLU A 593 25.41 31.39 17.56
N ASP A 594 24.70 31.80 16.57
CA ASP A 594 24.66 33.20 16.42
C ASP A 594 24.94 34.16 17.62
N ALA A 595 24.69 35.43 17.33
CA ALA A 595 24.19 36.37 18.27
C ALA A 595 22.79 36.89 17.86
N SER A 596 21.89 36.11 17.17
CA SER A 596 20.75 36.33 16.18
C SER A 596 19.30 35.79 16.36
N PHE A 597 18.87 35.20 17.46
CA PHE A 597 17.43 35.05 17.80
C PHE A 597 17.11 35.27 19.30
N VAL A 598 15.95 35.86 19.62
CA VAL A 598 15.50 36.16 21.00
C VAL A 598 14.04 35.73 21.22
N LEU A 599 13.87 34.64 21.98
CA LEU A 599 12.69 34.43 22.81
C LEU A 599 12.65 35.66 23.70
N ASP A 600 11.55 36.38 23.73
CA ASP A 600 11.37 37.34 24.83
C ASP A 600 11.23 36.60 26.19
N PRO A 601 11.09 37.34 27.30
CA PRO A 601 11.00 36.71 28.63
C PRO A 601 9.59 36.25 29.05
N ILE A 602 8.50 36.61 28.34
CA ILE A 602 7.12 36.56 28.86
C ILE A 602 6.48 35.18 28.78
N VAL A 603 6.95 34.33 27.87
CA VAL A 603 6.49 32.94 27.70
C VAL A 603 7.56 31.94 28.14
N LYS A 604 7.10 30.75 28.50
CA LYS A 604 7.83 29.64 29.09
C LYS A 604 7.36 28.34 28.45
N PRO A 605 8.09 27.21 28.60
CA PRO A 605 7.91 25.90 27.93
C PRO A 605 7.39 24.75 28.86
N ASN A 606 7.08 23.51 28.40
CA ASN A 606 6.80 22.27 29.23
C ASN A 606 7.73 21.03 29.02
N GLY A 607 7.61 20.30 27.92
CA GLY A 607 8.75 19.66 27.25
C GLY A 607 8.50 19.24 25.80
N SER A 608 7.40 18.55 25.61
CA SER A 608 6.74 18.03 24.42
C SER A 608 6.82 18.64 23.01
N GLY A 609 7.52 19.73 22.72
CA GLY A 609 7.89 20.10 21.36
C GLY A 609 6.95 20.82 20.38
N VAL A 610 6.94 20.32 19.12
CA VAL A 610 7.01 21.07 17.80
C VAL A 610 6.41 20.13 16.70
N PHE A 611 5.57 20.51 15.68
CA PHE A 611 5.52 19.79 14.35
C PHE A 611 5.25 20.59 13.01
N VAL A 612 5.01 19.98 11.79
CA VAL A 612 5.25 20.47 10.36
C VAL A 612 4.17 20.60 9.30
N GLN A 613 4.29 21.70 8.53
CA GLN A 613 3.76 22.04 7.21
C GLN A 613 4.93 22.61 6.29
N SER A 614 4.75 23.24 5.10
CA SER A 614 5.86 23.47 4.10
C SER A 614 6.90 24.66 4.09
N ASP A 615 6.58 25.97 4.26
CA ASP A 615 7.35 27.19 3.80
C ASP A 615 7.72 28.38 4.79
N GLY A 616 8.45 28.13 5.90
CA GLY A 616 8.64 28.98 7.11
C GLY A 616 8.32 28.26 8.48
N LYS A 617 7.08 28.43 9.02
CA LYS A 617 6.23 27.68 9.98
C LYS A 617 6.90 26.73 11.00
N ILE A 618 6.55 26.84 12.28
CA ILE A 618 6.79 25.89 13.36
C ILE A 618 5.40 25.97 14.31
N ILE A 619 4.72 24.97 15.03
CA ILE A 619 3.74 24.99 16.29
C ILE A 619 4.15 23.95 17.42
N PHE A 620 4.37 24.05 18.78
CA PHE A 620 4.33 24.94 20.03
C PHE A 620 3.10 25.79 20.32
N SER A 621 2.41 25.84 21.48
CA SER A 621 2.49 25.30 22.87
C SER A 621 2.23 26.41 24.04
N GLY A 622 2.02 26.04 25.35
CA GLY A 622 1.31 26.66 26.55
C GLY A 622 1.73 27.39 27.94
N GLN A 623 2.76 28.25 28.23
CA GLN A 623 2.79 29.38 29.20
C GLN A 623 3.41 30.72 28.73
N LYS A 624 2.72 31.83 29.07
CA LYS A 624 2.77 33.28 28.72
C LYS A 624 1.93 33.88 29.81
N ASN A 625 2.49 34.71 30.67
CA ASN A 625 1.71 35.46 31.67
C ASN A 625 0.76 34.62 32.58
N LYS A 626 0.66 33.29 32.40
CA LYS A 626 -0.22 32.31 33.06
C LYS A 626 -1.73 32.33 32.60
N VAL A 627 -2.10 31.92 31.35
CA VAL A 627 -3.53 31.90 30.78
C VAL A 627 -4.13 30.61 30.07
N ASN A 628 -3.65 29.37 30.30
CA ASN A 628 -3.98 27.93 29.93
C ASN A 628 -3.54 26.97 28.70
N GLY A 629 -2.67 27.22 27.67
CA GLY A 629 -2.59 26.30 26.48
C GLY A 629 -1.63 26.50 25.24
N VAL A 630 -1.72 27.57 24.42
CA VAL A 630 -0.96 27.95 23.20
C VAL A 630 -1.17 29.44 22.76
N PHE A 631 -0.39 30.48 22.27
CA PHE A 631 0.95 31.14 21.88
C PHE A 631 1.76 30.98 20.51
N ARG A 632 1.59 31.84 19.45
CA ARG A 632 2.08 31.72 18.02
C ARG A 632 2.94 32.88 17.46
N LEU A 633 4.19 32.63 17.07
CA LEU A 633 5.26 33.60 16.78
C LEU A 633 6.21 33.07 15.57
N ASN A 634 6.47 33.80 14.41
CA ASN A 634 7.37 33.82 13.11
C ASN A 634 8.99 33.64 13.04
N PRO A 635 9.88 34.47 12.36
CA PRO A 635 11.39 34.59 12.60
C PRO A 635 12.22 35.73 13.38
N ASP A 636 12.19 37.09 13.17
CA ASP A 636 13.25 38.09 13.61
C ASP A 636 13.10 39.19 14.78
N GLY A 637 12.38 40.37 14.80
CA GLY A 637 12.13 41.31 16.00
C GLY A 637 10.74 41.86 16.67
N SER A 638 9.67 41.11 17.12
CA SER A 638 8.27 41.40 17.70
C SER A 638 7.34 40.12 18.08
N LEU A 639 6.01 39.95 17.80
CA LEU A 639 5.02 38.88 18.24
C LEU A 639 3.94 38.48 17.16
N ASP A 640 3.51 37.22 16.87
CA ASP A 640 2.46 37.00 15.80
C ASP A 640 1.05 37.16 16.32
N ASN A 641 0.59 38.39 16.20
CA ASN A 641 -0.69 38.79 16.75
C ASN A 641 -1.92 38.47 15.88
N SER A 642 -1.82 37.64 14.84
CA SER A 642 -2.79 37.63 13.73
C SER A 642 -4.21 37.08 14.00
N PHE A 643 -4.55 36.63 15.23
CA PHE A 643 -5.72 35.75 15.47
C PHE A 643 -6.06 35.43 16.97
N ASN A 644 -6.56 34.20 17.27
CA ASN A 644 -7.93 34.19 17.79
C ASN A 644 -8.64 33.16 18.71
N TYR A 645 -8.07 32.09 19.21
CA TYR A 645 -8.75 31.07 20.06
C TYR A 645 -9.21 31.63 21.42
N LYS A 646 -10.04 30.87 22.15
CA LYS A 646 -10.34 31.03 23.59
C LYS A 646 -10.40 29.67 24.30
N THR A 647 -9.77 29.51 25.48
CA THR A 647 -9.91 28.28 26.29
C THR A 647 -11.39 27.97 26.49
N ILE A 648 -11.80 26.70 26.57
CA ILE A 648 -13.19 26.41 26.97
C ILE A 648 -13.46 27.05 28.34
N ASP A 649 -12.57 26.80 29.30
CA ASP A 649 -12.64 27.43 30.61
C ASP A 649 -11.29 27.93 31.12
N THR A 650 -11.35 28.94 31.98
CA THR A 650 -10.18 29.79 32.29
C THR A 650 -9.12 29.14 33.14
N GLU A 651 -9.40 27.98 33.75
CA GLU A 651 -8.47 27.24 34.59
C GLU A 651 -7.81 26.04 33.89
N ASP A 652 -8.11 25.74 32.61
CA ASP A 652 -7.76 24.45 31.96
C ASP A 652 -6.25 24.21 31.68
N TYR A 653 -5.61 23.69 32.72
CA TYR A 653 -4.22 23.41 33.09
C TYR A 653 -3.36 22.47 32.17
N GLY A 654 -3.55 22.42 30.83
CA GLY A 654 -2.69 21.56 29.99
C GLY A 654 -2.86 21.29 28.46
N THR A 655 -3.81 21.86 27.75
CA THR A 655 -4.16 21.59 26.33
C THR A 655 -3.01 21.12 25.35
N PHE A 656 -3.22 20.06 24.54
CA PHE A 656 -2.14 19.26 23.87
C PHE A 656 -2.00 19.68 22.25
N LEU A 657 -0.99 19.41 21.31
CA LEU A 657 -0.62 19.90 19.89
C LEU A 657 -0.07 18.93 18.69
N SER A 658 -0.53 18.82 17.36
CA SER A 658 -1.21 17.66 16.56
C SER A 658 -0.65 16.64 15.44
N GLY A 659 -0.40 16.87 14.10
CA GLY A 659 -0.08 15.83 13.00
C GLY A 659 1.18 15.82 11.99
N ILE A 660 1.11 15.55 10.64
CA ILE A 660 2.06 15.69 9.45
C ILE A 660 1.37 15.75 8.00
N GLN A 661 0.43 16.70 7.67
CA GLN A 661 -0.13 17.31 6.34
C GLN A 661 0.41 18.71 5.46
N LYS A 662 -0.55 18.38 4.43
CA LYS A 662 -0.99 18.59 2.99
C LYS A 662 -2.21 19.54 2.54
N ASP A 663 -3.22 19.97 3.34
CA ASP A 663 -4.33 20.96 3.05
C ASP A 663 -4.42 22.29 3.88
N ASP A 664 -3.50 22.52 4.79
CA ASP A 664 -3.29 23.60 5.76
C ASP A 664 -4.37 23.90 6.87
N LYS A 665 -5.27 22.94 7.23
CA LYS A 665 -6.19 22.79 8.45
C LYS A 665 -6.12 21.51 9.46
N ILE A 666 -5.25 21.31 10.52
CA ILE A 666 -4.82 20.06 11.31
C ILE A 666 -5.82 19.09 12.08
N LEU A 667 -5.93 18.92 13.43
CA LEU A 667 -6.88 18.09 14.28
C LEU A 667 -6.80 18.36 15.91
N VAL A 668 -7.88 18.50 16.82
CA VAL A 668 -7.99 19.46 18.06
C VAL A 668 -8.45 19.27 19.69
N SER A 669 -8.46 18.16 20.53
CA SER A 669 -9.13 17.73 21.89
C SER A 669 -9.48 18.60 23.17
N GLY A 670 -9.74 18.15 24.47
CA GLY A 670 -9.41 16.95 25.34
C GLY A 670 -9.62 16.99 26.91
N TYR A 671 -8.57 17.13 27.78
CA TYR A 671 -8.28 16.79 29.23
C TYR A 671 -8.64 17.79 30.32
N SER A 672 -9.00 17.30 31.54
CA SER A 672 -9.11 17.97 32.86
C SER A 672 -9.48 17.11 34.08
N ALA A 673 -9.05 17.59 35.25
CA ALA A 673 -9.30 17.00 36.56
C ALA A 673 -10.77 17.05 37.00
N ASN A 674 -11.62 17.89 36.40
CA ASN A 674 -12.93 18.23 36.97
C ASN A 674 -13.93 17.05 37.02
N ASN A 675 -13.60 15.88 36.44
CA ASN A 675 -14.47 14.70 36.52
C ASN A 675 -13.85 13.36 36.07
N ASN A 676 -12.60 13.29 35.57
CA ASN A 676 -12.02 12.12 34.87
C ASN A 676 -13.03 11.44 33.90
N SER A 677 -13.85 12.26 33.24
CA SER A 677 -15.04 11.88 32.49
C SER A 677 -15.45 12.81 31.32
N ASN A 678 -14.54 13.56 30.69
CA ASN A 678 -14.78 14.14 29.34
C ASN A 678 -13.48 14.40 28.63
N HIS A 679 -13.24 13.52 27.70
CA HIS A 679 -12.20 13.57 26.71
C HIS A 679 -12.95 13.96 25.40
N PHE A 680 -12.68 15.09 24.69
CA PHE A 680 -13.36 15.43 23.39
C PHE A 680 -12.41 15.48 22.10
N PHE A 681 -12.86 15.43 20.79
CA PHE A 681 -12.27 15.01 19.43
C PHE A 681 -12.82 15.59 18.01
N ALA A 682 -12.16 16.47 17.14
CA ALA A 682 -12.42 16.96 15.69
C ALA A 682 -11.45 18.08 15.04
N ARG A 683 -11.86 19.26 14.42
CA ARG A 683 -11.11 20.22 13.46
C ARG A 683 -11.39 21.80 13.40
N LEU A 684 -10.40 22.61 12.86
CA LEU A 684 -10.21 24.11 12.62
C LEU A 684 -9.14 24.61 11.55
N ASN A 685 -8.90 25.91 11.32
CA ASN A 685 -8.22 26.44 10.10
C ASN A 685 -6.71 26.86 10.21
N LEU A 686 -6.13 27.54 9.20
CA LEU A 686 -4.72 28.06 9.17
C LEU A 686 -4.50 29.18 10.18
N ASP A 687 -5.46 30.08 10.28
CA ASP A 687 -5.58 30.95 11.43
C ASP A 687 -5.85 30.03 12.62
N GLY A 688 -6.98 29.33 12.64
CA GLY A 688 -7.31 28.33 13.66
C GLY A 688 -8.70 28.42 14.22
N SER A 689 -9.47 29.44 13.84
CA SER A 689 -10.92 29.43 14.01
C SER A 689 -11.54 28.12 13.47
N TYR A 690 -12.64 27.67 14.10
CA TYR A 690 -13.25 26.36 13.92
C TYR A 690 -13.55 25.95 12.46
N ASP A 691 -13.38 24.65 12.15
CA ASP A 691 -13.50 24.04 10.80
C ASP A 691 -14.68 23.10 10.91
N GLU A 692 -15.81 23.77 11.06
CA GLU A 692 -17.13 23.22 11.35
C GLU A 692 -17.61 22.26 10.25
N THR A 693 -16.92 22.21 9.10
CA THR A 693 -17.10 21.21 8.04
C THR A 693 -16.76 19.79 8.51
N PHE A 694 -16.14 19.63 9.67
CA PHE A 694 -15.71 18.35 10.20
C PHE A 694 -16.66 17.86 11.29
N THR A 695 -17.77 17.31 10.84
CA THR A 695 -18.78 16.71 11.71
C THR A 695 -18.26 15.46 12.40
N ASN A 696 -18.56 15.33 13.69
CA ASN A 696 -17.91 14.38 14.59
C ASN A 696 -18.95 13.54 15.35
N ILE A 697 -18.90 12.22 15.24
CA ILE A 697 -20.05 11.34 15.56
C ILE A 697 -19.63 10.03 16.24
N PHE A 698 -19.00 10.14 17.39
CA PHE A 698 -18.97 9.02 18.34
C PHE A 698 -19.38 9.51 19.72
N HIS A 699 -19.29 8.63 20.71
CA HIS A 699 -19.72 8.92 22.06
C HIS A 699 -18.54 8.94 23.01
N ASN A 700 -18.70 9.76 24.05
CA ASN A 700 -17.82 9.75 25.21
C ASN A 700 -18.03 8.45 26.04
N LYS A 701 -18.09 7.25 25.42
CA LYS A 701 -18.22 5.93 26.10
C LYS A 701 -17.43 4.78 25.45
N ASP A 702 -17.20 4.80 24.14
CA ASP A 702 -16.56 3.69 23.40
C ASP A 702 -15.04 3.50 23.66
N ILE A 703 -14.46 4.15 24.68
CA ILE A 703 -13.13 4.75 24.59
C ILE A 703 -12.09 4.31 25.70
N ASP A 704 -10.77 4.15 25.43
CA ASP A 704 -9.67 3.75 26.38
C ASP A 704 -8.10 3.96 26.14
N TYR A 705 -7.48 4.44 25.03
CA TYR A 705 -6.32 5.41 25.15
C TYR A 705 -6.19 6.51 24.09
N THR A 706 -5.96 7.74 24.57
CA THR A 706 -5.64 8.91 23.76
C THR A 706 -4.42 8.64 22.90
N ALA A 707 -4.35 9.10 21.65
CA ALA A 707 -3.30 8.65 20.75
C ALA A 707 -2.40 9.65 19.99
N LYS A 708 -1.61 9.17 19.02
CA LYS A 708 -0.76 10.01 18.16
C LYS A 708 -1.15 10.09 16.71
N LEU A 709 -1.62 11.24 16.31
CA LEU A 709 -2.20 11.42 15.03
C LEU A 709 -1.38 10.88 13.83
N LEU A 710 -1.80 9.81 13.15
CA LEU A 710 -1.39 9.23 11.87
C LEU A 710 -2.56 8.79 10.96
N PRO A 711 -2.34 8.70 9.65
CA PRO A 711 -3.32 8.24 8.68
C PRO A 711 -2.60 7.63 7.44
N GLN A 712 -2.88 8.06 6.20
CA GLN A 712 -2.08 7.80 4.98
C GLN A 712 -1.98 9.07 4.09
N SER A 713 -1.57 9.03 2.81
CA SER A 713 -1.19 10.23 2.02
C SER A 713 -2.21 10.79 1.01
N ASP A 714 -3.44 10.31 1.04
CA ASP A 714 -4.44 10.39 -0.05
C ASP A 714 -5.84 10.86 0.40
N GLY A 715 -5.89 11.58 1.52
CA GLY A 715 -7.10 11.79 2.32
C GLY A 715 -7.54 10.58 3.17
N LYS A 716 -7.11 9.34 2.85
CA LYS A 716 -7.42 8.07 3.57
C LYS A 716 -6.33 7.73 4.60
N LEU A 717 -6.63 6.82 5.55
CA LEU A 717 -6.16 7.04 6.92
C LEU A 717 -5.89 5.82 7.86
N ILE A 718 -4.64 5.51 8.27
CA ILE A 718 -4.21 4.55 9.33
C ILE A 718 -3.32 5.14 10.53
N TYR A 719 -3.58 5.05 11.87
CA TYR A 719 -4.80 5.46 12.63
C TYR A 719 -4.95 5.23 14.21
N ALA A 720 -4.01 4.78 15.07
CA ALA A 720 -4.33 3.98 16.32
C ALA A 720 -4.33 4.42 17.94
N GLY A 721 -5.46 4.71 18.65
CA GLY A 721 -5.96 4.65 20.10
C GLY A 721 -7.00 3.62 20.80
N SER A 722 -6.98 2.25 20.69
CA SER A 722 -7.74 0.98 21.14
C SER A 722 -9.25 0.93 21.10
N PHE A 723 -10.02 -0.07 21.58
CA PHE A 723 -11.50 -0.03 21.71
C PHE A 723 -12.01 -0.81 22.92
N VAL A 724 -13.33 -0.81 23.10
CA VAL A 724 -14.03 -2.10 23.22
C VAL A 724 -14.93 -2.35 21.98
N ASN A 725 -15.54 -1.32 21.38
CA ASN A 725 -16.27 -1.41 20.10
C ASN A 725 -16.19 -0.12 19.24
N TYR A 726 -16.70 -0.15 18.00
CA TYR A 726 -17.02 1.01 17.13
C TYR A 726 -18.32 0.74 16.40
N ARG A 727 -19.27 1.69 16.49
CA ARG A 727 -20.63 1.54 15.94
C ARG A 727 -21.26 0.17 16.25
N GLY A 728 -20.93 -0.39 17.42
CA GLY A 728 -21.42 -1.69 17.91
C GLY A 728 -20.64 -2.94 17.49
N VAL A 729 -19.53 -2.83 16.75
CA VAL A 729 -18.74 -3.99 16.29
C VAL A 729 -17.51 -4.22 17.18
N PRO A 730 -17.26 -5.48 17.59
CA PRO A 730 -16.00 -5.91 18.22
C PRO A 730 -14.78 -5.70 17.33
N ALA A 731 -13.64 -5.91 17.95
CA ALA A 731 -12.61 -4.92 17.84
C ALA A 731 -11.29 -5.44 18.39
N GLY A 732 -10.22 -4.67 18.19
CA GLY A 732 -8.90 -5.17 18.49
C GLY A 732 -7.79 -4.14 18.31
N LYS A 733 -6.64 -4.38 17.60
CA LYS A 733 -5.28 -3.84 17.17
C LYS A 733 -4.75 -3.14 15.78
N ILE A 734 -5.38 -2.99 14.55
CA ILE A 734 -5.38 -1.90 13.42
C ILE A 734 -6.47 -2.05 12.27
N ILE A 735 -6.94 -0.92 11.69
CA ILE A 735 -7.84 -0.72 10.51
C ILE A 735 -7.62 0.73 9.96
N ARG A 736 -8.61 1.42 9.35
CA ARG A 736 -8.49 2.56 8.43
C ARG A 736 -9.80 3.38 8.33
N LEU A 737 -9.78 4.72 8.20
CA LEU A 737 -10.93 5.47 7.61
C LEU A 737 -10.57 5.82 6.18
N LEU A 738 -11.60 6.15 5.41
CA LEU A 738 -11.49 6.76 4.10
C LEU A 738 -11.73 8.27 4.21
N GLY A 739 -11.08 9.05 3.34
CA GLY A 739 -11.16 10.51 3.35
C GLY A 739 -12.54 11.03 2.94
N GLN A 740 -12.91 12.22 3.41
CA GLN A 740 -14.26 12.79 3.26
C GLN A 740 -14.74 12.94 1.80
N ASP A 741 -13.83 12.93 0.82
CA ASP A 741 -14.16 13.03 -0.61
C ASP A 741 -14.84 11.78 -1.18
N TYR A 742 -14.61 10.60 -0.59
CA TYR A 742 -15.10 9.34 -1.16
C TYR A 742 -16.53 9.03 -0.75
N LYS A 743 -17.29 8.43 -1.68
CA LYS A 743 -18.72 8.15 -1.56
C LYS A 743 -19.02 6.80 -2.20
N PHE A 744 -19.94 6.04 -1.63
CA PHE A 744 -20.21 4.67 -2.06
C PHE A 744 -21.55 4.55 -2.80
N VAL A 745 -21.57 3.70 -3.81
CA VAL A 745 -22.79 3.12 -4.35
C VAL A 745 -22.63 1.60 -4.33
N GLN A 746 -23.58 0.90 -3.74
CA GLN A 746 -23.55 -0.56 -3.63
C GLN A 746 -24.90 -1.15 -4.01
N GLY A 747 -24.92 -2.37 -4.51
CA GLY A 747 -26.15 -3.03 -4.90
C GLY A 747 -25.93 -4.45 -5.38
N GLN A 748 -27.04 -5.14 -5.62
CA GLN A 748 -27.08 -6.45 -6.26
C GLN A 748 -27.96 -6.39 -7.52
N ASN A 749 -27.47 -7.00 -8.59
CA ASN A 749 -28.20 -7.21 -9.83
C ASN A 749 -28.91 -8.56 -9.76
N LYS A 750 -30.18 -8.63 -10.13
CA LYS A 750 -30.98 -9.88 -10.06
C LYS A 750 -31.87 -10.07 -11.27
N LEU A 751 -32.04 -11.32 -11.67
CA LEU A 751 -32.96 -11.76 -12.72
C LEU A 751 -34.30 -12.17 -12.09
N ASP A 752 -35.20 -11.21 -12.00
CA ASP A 752 -36.61 -11.41 -11.65
C ASP A 752 -37.30 -12.18 -12.79
N SER A 753 -37.54 -13.47 -12.54
CA SER A 753 -37.97 -14.42 -13.55
C SER A 753 -39.48 -14.71 -13.53
N ASP A 754 -40.16 -14.38 -12.43
CA ASP A 754 -41.62 -14.54 -12.28
C ASP A 754 -42.39 -13.19 -12.28
N ASN A 755 -41.67 -12.07 -12.35
CA ASN A 755 -42.14 -10.68 -12.26
C ASN A 755 -42.73 -10.32 -10.89
N ASN A 756 -42.19 -10.90 -9.80
CA ASN A 756 -42.59 -10.54 -8.43
C ASN A 756 -41.88 -9.29 -7.88
N GLY A 757 -40.73 -8.90 -8.44
CA GLY A 757 -39.95 -7.73 -8.05
C GLY A 757 -38.70 -8.03 -7.19
N CYS A 758 -37.65 -8.58 -7.81
CA CYS A 758 -36.27 -8.76 -7.29
C CYS A 758 -36.12 -8.93 -5.77
N ASP A 759 -36.64 -10.03 -5.24
CA ASP A 759 -36.62 -10.35 -3.81
C ASP A 759 -35.32 -11.10 -3.40
N LEU A 760 -35.30 -11.79 -2.26
CA LEU A 760 -34.12 -12.53 -1.79
C LEU A 760 -33.92 -13.92 -2.44
N ASN A 761 -34.93 -14.43 -3.14
CA ASN A 761 -34.94 -15.74 -3.80
C ASN A 761 -34.49 -15.67 -5.27
N ASP A 762 -34.59 -14.50 -5.90
CA ASP A 762 -34.21 -14.29 -7.30
C ASP A 762 -32.74 -14.56 -7.61
N VAL A 763 -32.50 -15.09 -8.81
CA VAL A 763 -31.18 -15.49 -9.29
C VAL A 763 -30.30 -14.25 -9.49
N PRO A 764 -29.08 -14.20 -8.91
CA PRO A 764 -28.18 -13.08 -9.14
C PRO A 764 -27.75 -12.96 -10.60
N PHE A 765 -27.81 -11.76 -11.17
CA PHE A 765 -27.35 -11.50 -12.54
C PHE A 765 -25.83 -11.32 -12.53
N ALA A 766 -25.11 -12.42 -12.71
CA ALA A 766 -23.66 -12.47 -12.77
C ALA A 766 -23.06 -11.61 -13.90
N SER A 767 -21.83 -11.12 -13.71
CA SER A 767 -20.99 -10.53 -14.78
C SER A 767 -21.61 -9.35 -15.56
N LEU A 768 -22.58 -8.64 -14.98
CA LEU A 768 -23.19 -7.48 -15.61
C LEU A 768 -22.19 -6.32 -15.67
N LYS A 769 -22.03 -5.72 -16.87
CA LYS A 769 -21.23 -4.52 -17.06
C LYS A 769 -22.04 -3.29 -16.64
N LEU A 770 -21.46 -2.45 -15.80
CA LEU A 770 -21.97 -1.14 -15.40
C LEU A 770 -21.07 -0.06 -15.99
N ASN A 771 -21.64 0.87 -16.75
CA ASN A 771 -20.98 2.09 -17.19
C ASN A 771 -21.23 3.20 -16.15
N ILE A 772 -20.19 3.95 -15.75
CA ILE A 772 -20.25 5.03 -14.77
C ILE A 772 -19.79 6.33 -15.45
N ALA A 773 -20.72 7.23 -15.72
CA ALA A 773 -20.46 8.58 -16.23
C ALA A 773 -20.33 9.59 -15.09
N SER A 774 -19.35 10.49 -15.18
CA SER A 774 -18.97 11.47 -14.15
C SER A 774 -18.59 12.80 -14.82
N GLY A 775 -19.59 13.53 -15.32
CA GLY A 775 -19.33 14.65 -16.23
C GLY A 775 -18.74 14.16 -17.57
N PRO A 776 -17.55 14.62 -18.00
CA PRO A 776 -16.91 14.13 -19.22
C PRO A 776 -16.24 12.76 -19.05
N ASP A 777 -15.97 12.31 -17.82
CA ASP A 777 -15.25 11.06 -17.55
C ASP A 777 -16.21 9.87 -17.56
N THR A 778 -15.81 8.77 -18.22
CA THR A 778 -16.52 7.48 -18.21
C THR A 778 -15.63 6.35 -17.71
N LYS A 779 -16.18 5.43 -16.91
CA LYS A 779 -15.52 4.20 -16.45
C LYS A 779 -16.45 2.99 -16.62
N SER A 780 -15.89 1.78 -16.65
CA SER A 780 -16.69 0.55 -16.66
C SER A 780 -16.24 -0.42 -15.56
N TYR A 781 -17.22 -1.02 -14.90
CA TYR A 781 -17.05 -2.01 -13.85
C TYR A 781 -17.88 -3.26 -14.21
N ILE A 782 -17.32 -4.46 -14.05
CA ILE A 782 -18.06 -5.71 -14.27
C ILE A 782 -18.34 -6.35 -12.91
N THR A 783 -19.61 -6.62 -12.60
CA THR A 783 -20.01 -7.20 -11.32
C THR A 783 -19.53 -8.63 -11.18
N ASN A 784 -19.30 -9.10 -9.94
CA ASN A 784 -18.84 -10.47 -9.72
C ASN A 784 -19.92 -11.52 -10.06
N ASN A 785 -19.55 -12.80 -9.97
CA ASN A 785 -20.42 -13.95 -10.25
C ASN A 785 -21.64 -14.08 -9.31
N THR A 786 -21.76 -13.21 -8.29
CA THR A 786 -22.92 -13.13 -7.36
C THR A 786 -23.80 -11.90 -7.63
N GLY A 787 -23.60 -11.20 -8.75
CA GLY A 787 -24.32 -9.99 -9.15
C GLY A 787 -24.09 -8.77 -8.25
N ASN A 788 -23.20 -8.87 -7.26
CA ASN A 788 -22.93 -7.84 -6.27
C ASN A 788 -21.90 -6.83 -6.80
N TYR A 789 -22.06 -5.56 -6.40
CA TYR A 789 -21.11 -4.50 -6.71
C TYR A 789 -20.97 -3.48 -5.59
N THR A 790 -19.81 -2.82 -5.55
CA THR A 790 -19.53 -1.66 -4.69
C THR A 790 -18.61 -0.72 -5.46
N LEU A 791 -19.12 0.47 -5.78
CA LEU A 791 -18.42 1.54 -6.49
C LEU A 791 -17.94 2.59 -5.50
N THR A 792 -16.68 2.97 -5.63
CA THR A 792 -16.07 4.08 -4.89
C THR A 792 -16.03 5.32 -5.78
N LEU A 793 -16.95 6.24 -5.55
CA LEU A 793 -17.12 7.50 -6.26
C LEU A 793 -16.61 8.68 -5.42
N LYS A 794 -16.77 9.91 -5.91
CA LYS A 794 -16.40 11.15 -5.21
C LYS A 794 -17.65 11.98 -4.89
N ASN A 795 -17.46 13.19 -4.37
CA ASN A 795 -18.46 14.25 -4.49
C ASN A 795 -18.64 14.65 -5.97
N GLY A 796 -19.88 14.89 -6.38
CA GLY A 796 -20.30 15.11 -7.76
C GLY A 796 -21.53 14.27 -8.13
N SER A 797 -22.11 14.57 -9.29
CA SER A 797 -23.18 13.78 -9.90
C SER A 797 -22.59 12.67 -10.78
N HIS A 798 -23.10 11.46 -10.60
CA HIS A 798 -22.64 10.25 -11.29
C HIS A 798 -23.85 9.45 -11.79
N THR A 799 -23.81 9.02 -13.06
CA THR A 799 -24.85 8.15 -13.64
C THR A 799 -24.28 6.76 -13.91
N ILE A 800 -24.93 5.74 -13.34
CA ILE A 800 -24.58 4.32 -13.45
C ILE A 800 -25.63 3.63 -14.32
N THR A 801 -25.19 3.02 -15.42
CA THR A 801 -26.07 2.43 -16.44
C THR A 801 -25.64 0.99 -16.74
N PRO A 802 -26.52 -0.01 -16.59
CA PRO A 802 -26.27 -1.39 -17.01
C PRO A 802 -26.05 -1.51 -18.52
N VAL A 803 -25.17 -2.42 -18.93
CA VAL A 803 -24.87 -2.73 -20.33
C VAL A 803 -24.95 -4.25 -20.52
N PHE A 804 -25.91 -4.69 -21.33
CA PHE A 804 -26.15 -6.09 -21.66
C PHE A 804 -25.39 -6.50 -22.92
N GLU A 805 -24.95 -7.76 -22.97
CA GLU A 805 -24.35 -8.38 -24.17
C GLU A 805 -25.39 -8.48 -25.30
N ASN A 806 -26.62 -8.91 -24.96
CA ASN A 806 -27.78 -8.99 -25.84
C ASN A 806 -28.91 -8.07 -25.29
N PRO A 807 -28.98 -6.78 -25.68
CA PRO A 807 -29.94 -5.80 -25.13
C PRO A 807 -31.42 -6.09 -25.42
N ASP A 808 -31.74 -7.04 -26.30
CA ASP A 808 -33.11 -7.42 -26.63
C ASP A 808 -33.68 -8.56 -25.78
N TYR A 809 -32.84 -9.31 -25.05
CA TYR A 809 -33.28 -10.46 -24.22
C TYR A 809 -33.84 -10.06 -22.85
N PHE A 810 -33.55 -8.84 -22.37
CA PHE A 810 -33.85 -8.40 -21.01
C PHE A 810 -34.35 -6.94 -20.95
N ASN A 811 -35.23 -6.64 -20.00
CA ASN A 811 -35.54 -5.28 -19.53
C ASN A 811 -34.80 -5.03 -18.20
N VAL A 812 -34.60 -3.76 -17.82
CA VAL A 812 -34.01 -3.41 -16.51
C VAL A 812 -34.70 -2.21 -15.87
N LEU A 813 -34.91 -2.29 -14.56
CA LEU A 813 -35.50 -1.27 -13.72
C LEU A 813 -34.63 -1.03 -12.45
N PRO A 814 -34.19 0.21 -12.18
CA PRO A 814 -34.26 1.38 -13.06
C PRO A 814 -33.29 1.25 -14.25
N ALA A 815 -33.60 1.88 -15.39
CA ALA A 815 -32.74 1.82 -16.58
C ALA A 815 -31.36 2.48 -16.38
N SER A 816 -31.24 3.38 -15.40
CA SER A 816 -29.98 3.87 -14.84
C SER A 816 -30.22 4.39 -13.43
N LEU A 817 -29.16 4.44 -12.62
CA LEU A 817 -29.15 5.14 -11.34
C LEU A 817 -28.37 6.44 -11.50
N THR A 818 -28.95 7.58 -11.15
CA THR A 818 -28.19 8.82 -10.98
C THR A 818 -28.07 9.11 -9.49
N VAL A 819 -26.83 9.20 -9.02
CA VAL A 819 -26.50 9.64 -7.66
C VAL A 819 -25.85 11.02 -7.71
N ASP A 820 -26.03 11.80 -6.65
CA ASP A 820 -25.37 13.11 -6.51
C ASP A 820 -24.91 13.31 -5.07
N PHE A 821 -23.61 13.46 -4.89
CA PHE A 821 -22.98 13.60 -3.59
C PHE A 821 -22.40 15.02 -3.43
N PRO A 822 -22.71 15.74 -2.33
CA PRO A 822 -23.24 15.23 -1.06
C PRO A 822 -24.77 15.31 -0.91
N LEU A 823 -25.56 15.53 -1.98
CA LEU A 823 -27.02 15.66 -1.88
C LEU A 823 -27.74 14.39 -1.40
N GLN A 824 -27.13 13.22 -1.62
CA GLN A 824 -27.63 11.91 -1.18
C GLN A 824 -26.72 11.28 -0.11
N ALA A 825 -27.29 10.36 0.68
CA ALA A 825 -26.55 9.58 1.66
C ALA A 825 -25.66 8.52 0.98
N SER A 826 -24.48 8.29 1.58
CA SER A 826 -23.49 7.28 1.17
C SER A 826 -23.41 6.19 2.26
N PRO A 827 -23.23 4.89 1.94
CA PRO A 827 -23.50 4.28 0.65
C PRO A 827 -24.94 4.51 0.20
N TYR A 828 -25.09 4.87 -1.07
CA TYR A 828 -26.35 4.79 -1.78
C TYR A 828 -26.59 3.31 -2.14
N ASN A 829 -27.74 2.76 -1.74
CA ASN A 829 -28.12 1.39 -2.11
C ASN A 829 -28.92 1.43 -3.41
N GLY A 830 -28.41 0.82 -4.47
CA GLY A 830 -28.99 0.86 -5.80
C GLY A 830 -28.95 -0.51 -6.50
N ASN A 831 -30.04 -1.27 -6.39
CA ASN A 831 -30.17 -2.55 -7.08
C ASN A 831 -30.65 -2.32 -8.52
N PHE A 832 -30.21 -3.17 -9.45
CA PHE A 832 -30.77 -3.27 -10.79
C PHE A 832 -31.61 -4.55 -10.89
N CYS A 833 -32.91 -4.37 -11.09
CA CYS A 833 -33.85 -5.47 -11.27
C CYS A 833 -34.06 -5.75 -12.76
N ILE A 834 -33.88 -6.99 -13.18
CA ILE A 834 -33.76 -7.36 -14.59
C ILE A 834 -34.80 -8.43 -14.89
N THR A 835 -35.67 -8.22 -15.87
CA THR A 835 -36.73 -9.17 -16.23
C THR A 835 -36.57 -9.66 -17.68
N PRO A 836 -36.94 -10.91 -18.00
CA PRO A 836 -36.97 -11.41 -19.37
C PRO A 836 -37.81 -10.52 -20.30
N LYS A 837 -37.26 -10.23 -21.47
CA LYS A 837 -37.94 -9.57 -22.60
C LYS A 837 -38.05 -10.59 -23.73
N GLY A 838 -39.26 -10.95 -24.15
CA GLY A 838 -39.47 -11.94 -25.22
C GLY A 838 -39.08 -13.37 -24.83
N ILE A 839 -38.99 -14.25 -25.83
CA ILE A 839 -38.60 -15.67 -25.70
C ILE A 839 -37.36 -15.87 -26.56
N HIS A 840 -36.19 -15.94 -25.93
CA HIS A 840 -34.89 -16.00 -26.63
C HIS A 840 -34.07 -17.21 -26.13
N PRO A 841 -34.08 -18.34 -26.85
CA PRO A 841 -33.19 -19.48 -26.61
C PRO A 841 -31.80 -19.22 -27.20
N ASP A 842 -30.74 -19.30 -26.39
CA ASP A 842 -29.35 -19.05 -26.84
C ASP A 842 -28.35 -19.79 -25.93
N LEU A 843 -27.51 -20.65 -26.50
CA LEU A 843 -26.51 -21.48 -25.82
C LEU A 843 -25.09 -21.24 -26.36
N GLU A 844 -24.17 -20.84 -25.49
CA GLU A 844 -22.76 -20.68 -25.82
C GLU A 844 -21.94 -21.87 -25.30
N ILE A 845 -20.98 -22.37 -26.09
CA ILE A 845 -20.03 -23.39 -25.66
C ILE A 845 -18.60 -23.03 -26.08
N VAL A 846 -17.63 -23.26 -25.18
CA VAL A 846 -16.20 -22.99 -25.37
C VAL A 846 -15.39 -24.15 -24.79
N ILE A 847 -14.27 -24.49 -25.41
CA ILE A 847 -13.27 -25.40 -24.82
C ILE A 847 -11.99 -24.63 -24.47
N LEU A 848 -11.49 -24.87 -23.25
CA LEU A 848 -10.34 -24.20 -22.65
C LEU A 848 -9.22 -25.22 -22.36
N PRO A 849 -7.99 -25.04 -22.88
CA PRO A 849 -6.84 -25.87 -22.54
C PRO A 849 -6.28 -25.47 -21.17
N LEU A 850 -6.47 -26.31 -20.15
CA LEU A 850 -5.85 -26.12 -18.83
C LEU A 850 -4.38 -26.53 -18.90
N THR A 851 -4.11 -27.82 -19.10
CA THR A 851 -2.74 -28.36 -19.22
C THR A 851 -2.42 -28.61 -20.69
N PRO A 852 -1.30 -28.09 -21.25
CA PRO A 852 -1.02 -28.16 -22.69
C PRO A 852 -0.66 -29.59 -23.15
N ALA A 853 -1.07 -29.93 -24.36
CA ALA A 853 -0.69 -31.18 -25.01
C ALA A 853 0.85 -31.30 -25.18
N ARG A 854 1.43 -32.39 -24.67
CA ARG A 854 2.85 -32.76 -24.79
C ARG A 854 2.93 -34.25 -25.16
N PRO A 855 3.90 -34.70 -25.99
CA PRO A 855 3.95 -36.11 -26.41
C PRO A 855 4.24 -37.06 -25.23
N GLY A 856 3.37 -38.04 -25.01
CA GLY A 856 3.48 -39.04 -23.94
C GLY A 856 3.02 -38.55 -22.56
N PHE A 857 2.19 -37.51 -22.50
CA PHE A 857 1.67 -36.94 -21.25
C PHE A 857 0.18 -36.63 -21.35
N ASP A 858 -0.47 -36.55 -20.19
CA ASP A 858 -1.86 -36.10 -20.08
C ASP A 858 -1.98 -34.59 -20.36
N ALA A 859 -3.01 -34.26 -21.13
CA ALA A 859 -3.49 -32.91 -21.40
C ALA A 859 -4.88 -32.75 -20.79
N LYS A 860 -5.18 -31.58 -20.24
CA LYS A 860 -6.40 -31.34 -19.46
C LYS A 860 -7.19 -30.20 -20.07
N TYR A 861 -8.46 -30.45 -20.37
CA TYR A 861 -9.36 -29.51 -21.02
C TYR A 861 -10.60 -29.27 -20.17
N LYS A 862 -11.14 -28.06 -20.26
CA LYS A 862 -12.42 -27.70 -19.65
C LYS A 862 -13.37 -27.20 -20.73
N ILE A 863 -14.48 -27.91 -20.92
CA ILE A 863 -15.59 -27.48 -21.76
C ILE A 863 -16.54 -26.68 -20.87
N VAL A 864 -16.73 -25.40 -21.19
CA VAL A 864 -17.63 -24.48 -20.48
C VAL A 864 -18.83 -24.24 -21.38
N TYR A 865 -20.05 -24.41 -20.85
CA TYR A 865 -21.28 -24.11 -21.57
C TYR A 865 -22.24 -23.28 -20.73
N THR A 866 -22.84 -22.27 -21.36
CA THR A 866 -23.62 -21.21 -20.71
C THR A 866 -24.92 -20.97 -21.46
N ASN A 867 -26.02 -20.83 -20.73
CA ASN A 867 -27.27 -20.33 -21.28
C ASN A 867 -27.22 -18.79 -21.35
N LYS A 868 -27.06 -18.26 -22.57
CA LYS A 868 -27.04 -16.82 -22.87
C LYS A 868 -28.45 -16.26 -23.05
N GLY A 869 -29.41 -17.14 -23.31
CA GLY A 869 -30.82 -16.83 -23.51
C GLY A 869 -31.56 -16.52 -22.22
N ASN A 870 -32.86 -16.26 -22.36
CA ASN A 870 -33.78 -16.00 -21.24
C ASN A 870 -34.77 -17.14 -20.97
N GLN A 871 -34.60 -18.28 -21.66
CA GLN A 871 -35.42 -19.50 -21.49
C GLN A 871 -34.64 -20.60 -20.77
N GLN A 872 -35.31 -21.48 -20.01
CA GLN A 872 -34.68 -22.66 -19.41
C GLN A 872 -34.55 -23.77 -20.46
N LEU A 873 -33.33 -24.27 -20.68
CA LEU A 873 -33.01 -25.19 -21.78
C LEU A 873 -32.53 -26.57 -21.31
N SER A 874 -32.60 -27.56 -22.20
CA SER A 874 -32.16 -28.95 -21.99
C SER A 874 -31.75 -29.55 -23.33
N GLY A 875 -30.77 -30.44 -23.34
CA GLY A 875 -30.22 -31.01 -24.57
C GLY A 875 -28.90 -31.73 -24.33
N THR A 876 -28.01 -31.71 -25.32
CA THR A 876 -26.79 -32.54 -25.34
C THR A 876 -25.56 -31.72 -25.71
N VAL A 877 -24.50 -31.86 -24.92
CA VAL A 877 -23.12 -31.45 -25.23
C VAL A 877 -22.40 -32.64 -25.87
N SER A 878 -21.57 -32.36 -26.87
CA SER A 878 -20.75 -33.34 -27.57
C SER A 878 -19.31 -32.83 -27.73
N PHE A 879 -18.34 -33.75 -27.76
CA PHE A 879 -16.92 -33.45 -27.86
C PHE A 879 -16.24 -34.44 -28.81
N ASP A 880 -15.87 -33.96 -30.00
CA ASP A 880 -15.09 -34.68 -31.00
C ASP A 880 -13.58 -34.48 -30.76
N PHE A 881 -12.79 -35.56 -30.89
CA PHE A 881 -11.34 -35.55 -30.74
C PHE A 881 -10.67 -36.56 -31.69
N MET A 882 -9.33 -36.54 -31.76
CA MET A 882 -8.55 -37.43 -32.63
C MET A 882 -8.13 -38.73 -31.92
N ASP A 883 -9.11 -39.59 -31.61
CA ASP A 883 -8.97 -40.94 -31.01
C ASP A 883 -7.67 -41.67 -31.37
N ALA A 884 -7.39 -41.83 -32.67
CA ALA A 884 -6.19 -42.54 -33.15
C ALA A 884 -4.84 -41.99 -32.65
N VAL A 885 -4.78 -40.83 -32.01
CA VAL A 885 -3.58 -40.26 -31.36
C VAL A 885 -3.85 -39.61 -29.99
N ILE A 886 -5.03 -39.86 -29.41
CA ILE A 886 -5.50 -39.24 -28.15
C ILE A 886 -6.43 -40.20 -27.41
N ASP A 887 -5.98 -40.76 -26.29
CA ASP A 887 -6.80 -41.61 -25.42
C ASP A 887 -7.55 -40.81 -24.34
N VAL A 888 -8.75 -41.26 -23.95
CA VAL A 888 -9.53 -40.65 -22.85
C VAL A 888 -9.13 -41.27 -21.51
N VAL A 889 -8.64 -40.44 -20.58
CA VAL A 889 -8.22 -40.88 -19.23
C VAL A 889 -9.35 -40.68 -18.20
N GLU A 890 -9.95 -39.49 -18.18
CA GLU A 890 -11.00 -39.12 -17.23
C GLU A 890 -11.97 -38.10 -17.85
N ALA A 891 -13.24 -38.12 -17.44
CA ALA A 891 -14.18 -37.04 -17.67
C ALA A 891 -15.06 -36.81 -16.43
N ASN A 892 -15.18 -35.55 -15.99
CA ASN A 892 -15.99 -35.16 -14.84
C ASN A 892 -16.90 -33.96 -15.22
N PRO A 893 -18.24 -34.09 -15.19
CA PRO A 893 -19.00 -35.31 -14.91
C PRO A 893 -18.78 -36.41 -15.95
N ASN A 894 -19.11 -37.66 -15.59
CA ASN A 894 -19.11 -38.79 -16.51
C ASN A 894 -20.01 -38.53 -17.73
N TYR A 895 -19.58 -38.97 -18.91
CA TYR A 895 -20.36 -38.89 -20.14
C TYR A 895 -21.57 -39.85 -20.12
N THR A 896 -22.65 -39.45 -20.78
CA THR A 896 -23.86 -40.27 -20.97
C THR A 896 -23.72 -41.24 -22.14
N ASN A 897 -22.84 -40.95 -23.11
CA ASN A 897 -22.55 -41.81 -24.25
C ASN A 897 -21.13 -41.58 -24.78
N GLN A 898 -20.54 -42.62 -25.38
CA GLN A 898 -19.20 -42.62 -25.98
C GLN A 898 -19.18 -43.44 -27.28
N SER A 899 -18.46 -42.93 -28.26
CA SER A 899 -17.89 -43.67 -29.39
C SER A 899 -16.41 -43.31 -29.50
N GLU A 900 -15.60 -44.13 -30.18
CA GLU A 900 -14.14 -43.97 -30.39
C GLU A 900 -13.69 -42.51 -30.37
N ASN A 901 -14.12 -41.70 -31.34
CA ASN A 901 -13.72 -40.30 -31.50
C ASN A 901 -14.67 -39.23 -30.91
N ASN A 902 -15.66 -39.60 -30.07
CA ASN A 902 -16.66 -38.65 -29.57
C ASN A 902 -17.25 -39.01 -28.18
N LEU A 903 -17.25 -38.04 -27.27
CA LEU A 903 -17.94 -38.09 -25.97
C LEU A 903 -19.22 -37.23 -25.98
N LYS A 904 -20.22 -37.60 -25.16
CA LYS A 904 -21.48 -36.83 -25.00
C LYS A 904 -21.97 -36.75 -23.57
N TRP A 905 -22.63 -35.64 -23.23
CA TRP A 905 -23.28 -35.40 -21.95
C TRP A 905 -24.65 -34.76 -22.17
N ASP A 906 -25.69 -35.35 -21.60
CA ASP A 906 -27.02 -34.74 -21.61
C ASP A 906 -27.21 -33.83 -20.39
N PHE A 907 -27.71 -32.62 -20.63
CA PHE A 907 -28.00 -31.63 -19.60
C PHE A 907 -29.49 -31.32 -19.54
N VAL A 908 -30.02 -31.23 -18.32
CA VAL A 908 -31.41 -30.84 -18.06
C VAL A 908 -31.48 -29.53 -17.28
N ASN A 909 -32.52 -28.76 -17.54
CA ASN A 909 -32.89 -27.55 -16.80
C ASN A 909 -31.70 -26.58 -16.57
N LEU A 910 -30.97 -26.24 -17.63
CA LEU A 910 -29.97 -25.17 -17.61
C LEU A 910 -30.71 -23.83 -17.64
N LYS A 911 -30.71 -23.12 -16.52
CA LYS A 911 -31.43 -21.85 -16.33
C LYS A 911 -30.76 -20.71 -17.12
N PRO A 912 -31.46 -19.61 -17.41
CA PRO A 912 -30.84 -18.38 -17.93
C PRO A 912 -29.62 -17.97 -17.10
N LEU A 913 -28.55 -17.55 -17.77
CA LEU A 913 -27.24 -17.19 -17.19
C LEU A 913 -26.48 -18.33 -16.49
N GLU A 914 -27.08 -19.52 -16.35
CA GLU A 914 -26.40 -20.66 -15.73
C GLU A 914 -25.25 -21.14 -16.62
N THR A 915 -24.08 -21.28 -16.00
CA THR A 915 -22.88 -21.84 -16.63
C THR A 915 -22.56 -23.17 -15.95
N ARG A 916 -22.27 -24.19 -16.76
CA ARG A 916 -21.82 -25.51 -16.30
C ARG A 916 -20.52 -25.86 -17.00
N GLU A 917 -19.73 -26.71 -16.36
CA GLU A 917 -18.40 -27.08 -16.81
C GLU A 917 -18.25 -28.61 -16.84
N ILE A 918 -17.50 -29.11 -17.82
CA ILE A 918 -17.06 -30.49 -17.95
C ILE A 918 -15.54 -30.47 -18.07
N THR A 919 -14.83 -31.19 -17.19
CA THR A 919 -13.39 -31.38 -17.29
C THR A 919 -13.09 -32.72 -17.96
N VAL A 920 -12.15 -32.74 -18.90
CA VAL A 920 -11.71 -33.96 -19.60
C VAL A 920 -10.18 -34.05 -19.54
N VAL A 921 -9.66 -35.21 -19.16
CA VAL A 921 -8.23 -35.55 -19.18
C VAL A 921 -7.99 -36.52 -20.32
N LEU A 922 -7.05 -36.18 -21.20
CA LEU A 922 -6.74 -36.90 -22.42
C LEU A 922 -5.24 -37.20 -22.49
N ASN A 923 -4.85 -38.46 -22.63
CA ASN A 923 -3.45 -38.80 -22.88
C ASN A 923 -3.12 -38.52 -24.36
N VAL A 924 -1.94 -37.98 -24.61
CA VAL A 924 -1.44 -37.71 -25.97
C VAL A 924 -0.30 -38.67 -26.26
N ASN A 925 -0.41 -39.45 -27.35
CA ASN A 925 0.59 -40.47 -27.73
C ASN A 925 2.04 -39.95 -27.59
N SER A 926 2.93 -40.82 -27.13
CA SER A 926 4.37 -40.54 -27.17
C SER A 926 4.92 -40.61 -28.61
N PRO A 927 6.17 -40.17 -28.83
CA PRO A 927 6.87 -40.40 -30.10
C PRO A 927 7.22 -41.87 -30.37
N GLN A 928 6.86 -42.79 -29.46
CA GLN A 928 7.17 -44.23 -29.53
C GLN A 928 5.93 -45.09 -29.82
N GLU A 929 4.73 -44.54 -29.66
CA GLU A 929 3.47 -45.19 -30.03
C GLU A 929 3.15 -45.03 -31.52
N THR A 930 2.11 -45.69 -32.00
CA THR A 930 1.76 -45.72 -33.43
C THR A 930 0.27 -45.43 -33.61
N PRO A 931 -0.11 -44.29 -34.23
CA PRO A 931 0.74 -43.24 -34.79
C PRO A 931 1.47 -42.41 -33.71
N PRO A 932 2.73 -41.98 -33.95
CA PRO A 932 3.48 -41.18 -32.99
C PRO A 932 3.08 -39.70 -33.06
N VAL A 933 2.95 -39.05 -31.91
CA VAL A 933 2.80 -37.59 -31.81
C VAL A 933 4.14 -36.95 -31.44
N ASN A 934 4.39 -35.75 -31.96
CA ASN A 934 5.62 -35.00 -31.76
C ASN A 934 5.30 -33.53 -31.47
N GLY A 935 6.24 -32.78 -30.90
CA GLY A 935 6.11 -31.33 -30.77
C GLY A 935 5.93 -30.67 -32.14
N GLY A 936 4.89 -29.84 -32.28
CA GLY A 936 4.46 -29.26 -33.56
C GLY A 936 3.33 -30.00 -34.28
N THR A 937 2.93 -31.20 -33.84
CA THR A 937 1.68 -31.84 -34.30
C THR A 937 0.48 -30.98 -33.95
N LEU A 938 -0.55 -30.96 -34.80
CA LEU A 938 -1.81 -30.25 -34.56
C LEU A 938 -2.91 -31.25 -34.18
N LEU A 939 -3.37 -31.19 -32.93
CA LEU A 939 -4.52 -31.94 -32.44
C LEU A 939 -5.80 -31.14 -32.68
N LYS A 940 -6.85 -31.81 -33.15
CA LYS A 940 -8.12 -31.18 -33.52
C LYS A 940 -9.22 -31.62 -32.57
N TYR A 941 -9.89 -30.62 -32.00
CA TYR A 941 -11.03 -30.78 -31.12
C TYR A 941 -12.24 -30.03 -31.68
N THR A 942 -13.44 -30.54 -31.45
CA THR A 942 -14.67 -29.77 -31.72
C THR A 942 -15.70 -30.10 -30.65
N THR A 943 -16.08 -29.11 -29.85
CA THR A 943 -17.21 -29.25 -28.94
C THR A 943 -18.46 -28.59 -29.53
N LYS A 944 -19.62 -29.21 -29.31
CA LYS A 944 -20.92 -28.74 -29.79
C LYS A 944 -21.93 -28.81 -28.66
N ILE A 945 -22.86 -27.87 -28.61
CA ILE A 945 -24.05 -27.94 -27.78
C ILE A 945 -25.29 -27.88 -28.68
N SER A 946 -26.41 -28.39 -28.18
CA SER A 946 -27.68 -28.42 -28.89
C SER A 946 -28.83 -28.52 -27.90
N SER A 947 -30.02 -28.01 -28.29
CA SER A 947 -31.27 -28.18 -27.55
C SER A 947 -32.41 -28.56 -28.51
N SER A 948 -33.60 -28.84 -27.95
CA SER A 948 -34.82 -29.05 -28.76
C SER A 948 -35.50 -27.75 -29.21
N GLN A 949 -35.04 -26.58 -28.75
CA GLN A 949 -35.52 -25.27 -29.18
C GLN A 949 -34.60 -24.69 -30.27
N THR A 950 -35.15 -23.83 -31.13
CA THR A 950 -34.36 -23.09 -32.11
C THR A 950 -33.54 -22.02 -31.40
N ASP A 951 -32.23 -22.11 -31.51
CA ASP A 951 -31.27 -21.16 -30.95
C ASP A 951 -31.16 -19.88 -31.83
N GLU A 952 -31.04 -18.71 -31.20
CA GLU A 952 -30.94 -17.41 -31.89
C GLU A 952 -29.53 -17.06 -32.37
N THR A 953 -28.48 -17.64 -31.79
CA THR A 953 -27.07 -17.37 -32.13
C THR A 953 -26.30 -18.62 -32.62
N PRO A 954 -26.81 -19.54 -33.48
CA PRO A 954 -26.25 -20.90 -33.68
C PRO A 954 -24.75 -21.05 -34.05
N ALA A 955 -24.05 -19.96 -34.38
CA ALA A 955 -22.60 -19.93 -34.55
C ALA A 955 -21.81 -20.08 -33.23
N ASN A 956 -22.40 -19.81 -32.06
CA ASN A 956 -21.77 -20.01 -30.73
C ASN A 956 -21.99 -21.43 -30.18
N ASN A 957 -22.88 -22.22 -30.79
CA ASN A 957 -23.21 -23.59 -30.39
C ASN A 957 -22.16 -24.63 -30.83
N THR A 958 -21.07 -24.22 -31.48
CA THR A 958 -19.97 -25.10 -31.88
C THR A 958 -18.64 -24.37 -31.82
N PHE A 959 -17.71 -24.92 -31.04
CA PHE A 959 -16.36 -24.40 -30.88
C PHE A 959 -15.34 -25.44 -31.38
N ALA A 960 -14.58 -25.07 -32.42
CA ALA A 960 -13.47 -25.86 -32.93
C ALA A 960 -12.15 -25.32 -32.36
N PHE A 961 -11.27 -26.21 -31.89
CA PHE A 961 -9.99 -25.85 -31.30
C PHE A 961 -8.86 -26.70 -31.87
N ASP A 962 -7.83 -26.03 -32.39
CA ASP A 962 -6.65 -26.63 -33.02
C ASP A 962 -5.42 -26.44 -32.11
N GLN A 963 -5.17 -27.41 -31.22
CA GLN A 963 -4.07 -27.38 -30.26
C GLN A 963 -2.75 -27.81 -30.93
N VAL A 964 -1.75 -26.93 -30.95
CA VAL A 964 -0.37 -27.32 -31.28
C VAL A 964 0.24 -28.07 -30.09
N VAL A 965 0.80 -29.25 -30.31
CA VAL A 965 1.53 -30.03 -29.30
C VAL A 965 2.85 -29.34 -28.98
N LEU A 966 3.12 -29.11 -27.69
CA LEU A 966 4.26 -28.33 -27.22
C LEU A 966 5.38 -29.23 -26.66
N ASN A 967 6.59 -28.70 -26.68
CA ASN A 967 7.72 -29.18 -25.87
C ASN A 967 7.86 -28.24 -24.65
N SER A 968 8.65 -28.61 -23.63
CA SER A 968 8.80 -27.83 -22.39
C SER A 968 9.08 -26.34 -22.64
N PHE A 969 8.17 -25.49 -22.17
CA PHE A 969 8.22 -24.04 -22.26
C PHE A 969 7.59 -23.42 -20.99
N ASP A 970 7.67 -22.10 -20.85
CA ASP A 970 7.16 -21.36 -19.68
C ASP A 970 5.66 -21.65 -19.40
N PRO A 971 5.28 -22.03 -18.17
CA PRO A 971 3.88 -22.28 -17.81
C PRO A 971 3.03 -21.01 -17.65
N ASN A 972 3.65 -19.82 -17.59
CA ASN A 972 2.95 -18.54 -17.45
C ASN A 972 2.67 -17.89 -18.83
N ASP A 973 1.76 -18.50 -19.60
CA ASP A 973 1.48 -18.11 -20.98
C ASP A 973 0.11 -17.43 -21.20
N LYS A 974 -0.01 -16.79 -22.37
CA LYS A 974 -1.26 -16.31 -22.96
C LYS A 974 -1.39 -16.91 -24.36
N THR A 975 -2.54 -17.49 -24.63
CA THR A 975 -2.84 -18.18 -25.90
C THR A 975 -4.14 -17.64 -26.49
N CYS A 976 -4.14 -17.33 -27.80
CA CYS A 976 -5.36 -17.08 -28.58
C CYS A 976 -5.91 -18.44 -29.04
N ILE A 977 -7.14 -18.78 -28.67
CA ILE A 977 -7.67 -20.13 -28.85
C ILE A 977 -8.01 -20.41 -30.34
N GLU A 978 -8.29 -19.37 -31.12
CA GLU A 978 -8.41 -19.44 -32.60
C GLU A 978 -7.06 -19.69 -33.31
N GLY A 979 -5.95 -19.71 -32.58
CA GLY A 979 -4.62 -19.99 -33.10
C GLY A 979 -3.97 -18.84 -33.89
N ASN A 980 -2.89 -19.16 -34.60
CA ASN A 980 -2.00 -18.17 -35.21
C ASN A 980 -2.55 -17.54 -36.52
N VAL A 981 -3.62 -18.09 -37.10
CA VAL A 981 -4.20 -17.63 -38.37
C VAL A 981 -5.72 -17.75 -38.37
N ILE A 982 -6.45 -16.65 -38.59
CA ILE A 982 -7.91 -16.67 -38.81
C ILE A 982 -8.28 -16.22 -40.22
N SER A 983 -9.46 -16.63 -40.71
CA SER A 983 -9.98 -16.16 -42.00
C SER A 983 -10.46 -14.71 -41.91
N LYS A 984 -10.43 -13.99 -43.04
CA LYS A 984 -11.01 -12.63 -43.14
C LYS A 984 -12.49 -12.57 -42.72
N THR A 985 -13.23 -13.67 -42.92
CA THR A 985 -14.64 -13.81 -42.52
C THR A 985 -14.86 -13.87 -40.99
N LYS A 986 -13.78 -13.94 -40.20
CA LYS A 986 -13.79 -13.84 -38.73
C LYS A 986 -13.36 -12.46 -38.20
N VAL A 987 -13.14 -11.48 -39.08
CA VAL A 987 -12.89 -10.08 -38.67
C VAL A 987 -14.21 -9.43 -38.27
N GLY A 988 -14.29 -8.94 -37.03
CA GLY A 988 -15.52 -8.47 -36.40
C GLY A 988 -16.14 -9.46 -35.40
N ASP A 989 -15.74 -10.74 -35.46
CA ASP A 989 -16.15 -11.77 -34.51
C ASP A 989 -15.36 -11.68 -33.18
N TYR A 990 -15.86 -12.40 -32.18
CA TYR A 990 -15.14 -12.72 -30.95
C TYR A 990 -13.88 -13.55 -31.23
N VAL A 991 -12.79 -13.19 -30.57
CA VAL A 991 -11.63 -14.05 -30.33
C VAL A 991 -11.49 -14.33 -28.83
N HIS A 992 -10.96 -15.50 -28.50
CA HIS A 992 -10.91 -16.04 -27.15
C HIS A 992 -9.46 -16.13 -26.68
N TYR A 993 -9.18 -15.59 -25.49
CA TYR A 993 -7.89 -15.70 -24.84
C TYR A 993 -8.00 -16.53 -23.57
N ILE A 994 -7.03 -17.42 -23.39
CA ILE A 994 -6.70 -18.00 -22.09
C ILE A 994 -5.33 -17.49 -21.65
N ILE A 995 -5.25 -17.12 -20.38
CA ILE A 995 -4.00 -16.80 -19.67
C ILE A 995 -3.86 -17.84 -18.57
N ARG A 996 -2.72 -18.53 -18.54
CA ARG A 996 -2.37 -19.49 -17.48
C ARG A 996 -1.29 -18.92 -16.60
N PHE A 997 -1.28 -19.38 -15.36
CA PHE A 997 -0.34 -18.96 -14.34
C PHE A 997 -0.04 -20.11 -13.40
N GLU A 998 1.23 -20.47 -13.28
CA GLU A 998 1.70 -21.48 -12.35
C GLU A 998 2.49 -20.78 -11.25
N ASN A 999 2.11 -21.00 -9.99
CA ASN A 999 2.87 -20.49 -8.85
C ASN A 999 4.12 -21.36 -8.63
N THR A 1000 5.18 -21.08 -9.39
CA THR A 1000 6.53 -21.67 -9.23
C THR A 1000 7.29 -21.07 -8.03
N GLY A 1001 6.58 -20.56 -7.02
CA GLY A 1001 7.13 -19.99 -5.80
C GLY A 1001 7.48 -21.05 -4.75
N THR A 1002 7.67 -20.61 -3.51
CA THR A 1002 7.91 -21.51 -2.35
C THR A 1002 6.85 -21.35 -1.26
N TYR A 1003 5.70 -20.76 -1.59
CA TYR A 1003 4.56 -20.54 -0.70
C TYR A 1003 3.29 -20.25 -1.52
N PRO A 1004 2.06 -20.53 -1.03
CA PRO A 1004 0.85 -20.24 -1.79
C PRO A 1004 0.66 -18.73 -2.05
N ALA A 1005 0.32 -18.37 -3.29
CA ALA A 1005 0.04 -16.99 -3.68
C ALA A 1005 -1.40 -16.62 -3.28
N GLN A 1006 -1.57 -15.64 -2.41
CA GLN A 1006 -2.88 -15.31 -1.83
C GLN A 1006 -3.78 -14.57 -2.82
N ASN A 1007 -3.21 -13.76 -3.70
CA ASN A 1007 -3.90 -12.95 -4.69
C ASN A 1007 -3.20 -13.05 -6.05
N ILE A 1008 -3.94 -12.98 -7.16
CA ILE A 1008 -3.35 -12.86 -8.49
C ILE A 1008 -4.05 -11.74 -9.26
N SER A 1009 -3.27 -10.77 -9.74
CA SER A 1009 -3.75 -9.71 -10.64
C SER A 1009 -3.19 -9.96 -12.04
N VAL A 1010 -4.07 -10.05 -13.03
CA VAL A 1010 -3.69 -10.17 -14.46
C VAL A 1010 -4.04 -8.85 -15.13
N LYS A 1011 -3.02 -8.10 -15.58
CA LYS A 1011 -3.19 -6.79 -16.22
C LYS A 1011 -2.88 -6.89 -17.71
N ASP A 1012 -3.83 -6.44 -18.53
CA ASP A 1012 -3.81 -6.55 -19.98
C ASP A 1012 -4.08 -5.16 -20.61
N ILE A 1013 -3.22 -4.71 -21.53
CA ILE A 1013 -3.38 -3.41 -22.20
C ILE A 1013 -3.88 -3.66 -23.62
N ILE A 1014 -5.19 -3.56 -23.79
CA ILE A 1014 -5.88 -3.90 -25.03
C ILE A 1014 -5.60 -2.81 -26.10
N ASP A 1015 -5.25 -3.24 -27.31
CA ASP A 1015 -5.10 -2.33 -28.45
C ASP A 1015 -6.48 -1.91 -28.97
N GLY A 1016 -6.91 -0.71 -28.60
CA GLY A 1016 -8.17 -0.11 -29.06
C GLY A 1016 -8.23 0.21 -30.56
N THR A 1017 -7.16 -0.01 -31.34
CA THR A 1017 -7.20 0.00 -32.81
C THR A 1017 -7.53 -1.38 -33.39
N LYS A 1018 -7.26 -2.46 -32.65
CA LYS A 1018 -7.44 -3.86 -33.07
C LYS A 1018 -8.71 -4.52 -32.50
N TYR A 1019 -9.13 -4.14 -31.29
CA TYR A 1019 -10.27 -4.73 -30.58
C TYR A 1019 -11.33 -3.69 -30.20
N ASP A 1020 -12.57 -4.13 -30.02
CA ASP A 1020 -13.59 -3.33 -29.31
C ASP A 1020 -13.63 -3.72 -27.83
N ILE A 1021 -12.96 -2.92 -27.01
CA ILE A 1021 -12.93 -3.03 -25.54
C ILE A 1021 -14.33 -3.09 -24.91
N ASN A 1022 -15.37 -2.56 -25.56
CA ASN A 1022 -16.70 -2.59 -25.00
C ASN A 1022 -17.33 -3.98 -24.96
N THR A 1023 -16.83 -4.88 -25.80
CA THR A 1023 -17.31 -6.26 -25.97
C THR A 1023 -16.59 -7.28 -25.09
N LEU A 1024 -15.57 -6.86 -24.32
CA LEU A 1024 -14.81 -7.76 -23.45
C LEU A 1024 -15.75 -8.41 -22.42
N SER A 1025 -15.79 -9.74 -22.44
CA SER A 1025 -16.58 -10.57 -21.53
C SER A 1025 -15.68 -11.66 -20.95
N PRO A 1026 -15.49 -11.72 -19.62
CA PRO A 1026 -14.88 -12.88 -18.97
C PRO A 1026 -15.75 -14.13 -19.16
N LEU A 1027 -15.13 -15.31 -19.17
CA LEU A 1027 -15.82 -16.59 -19.43
C LEU A 1027 -15.72 -17.55 -18.26
N SER A 1028 -14.51 -17.86 -17.82
CA SER A 1028 -14.24 -18.75 -16.70
C SER A 1028 -12.85 -18.42 -16.14
N GLY A 1029 -12.61 -18.79 -14.89
CA GLY A 1029 -11.31 -18.70 -14.24
C GLY A 1029 -11.16 -19.82 -13.23
N SER A 1030 -9.93 -20.15 -12.86
CA SER A 1030 -9.66 -21.21 -11.88
C SER A 1030 -10.35 -20.97 -10.52
N HIS A 1031 -10.52 -19.70 -10.15
CA HIS A 1031 -11.09 -19.23 -8.89
C HIS A 1031 -11.95 -17.98 -9.13
N LEU A 1032 -12.60 -17.45 -8.09
CA LEU A 1032 -13.39 -16.22 -8.19
C LEU A 1032 -12.51 -15.00 -8.51
N PHE A 1033 -13.02 -14.09 -9.36
CA PHE A 1033 -12.35 -12.85 -9.69
C PHE A 1033 -13.32 -11.69 -9.96
N SER A 1034 -12.79 -10.47 -10.01
CA SER A 1034 -13.46 -9.27 -10.53
C SER A 1034 -12.71 -8.70 -11.74
N THR A 1035 -13.36 -7.86 -12.55
CA THR A 1035 -12.73 -7.23 -13.74
C THR A 1035 -12.98 -5.72 -13.73
N GLU A 1036 -11.89 -4.94 -13.76
CA GLU A 1036 -11.90 -3.48 -13.83
C GLU A 1036 -11.34 -3.01 -15.19
N ILE A 1037 -11.96 -2.01 -15.81
CA ILE A 1037 -11.45 -1.39 -17.04
C ILE A 1037 -11.20 0.11 -16.79
N SER A 1038 -9.93 0.50 -16.92
CA SER A 1038 -9.43 1.85 -16.67
C SER A 1038 -8.77 2.46 -17.91
N ASP A 1039 -8.65 3.79 -17.95
CA ASP A 1039 -8.05 4.58 -19.03
C ASP A 1039 -8.52 4.20 -20.45
N ASN A 1040 -9.78 3.75 -20.55
CA ASN A 1040 -10.45 3.21 -21.75
C ASN A 1040 -9.82 1.97 -22.41
N ASN A 1041 -8.67 1.44 -21.96
CA ASN A 1041 -8.06 0.26 -22.57
C ASN A 1041 -7.23 -0.66 -21.64
N LYS A 1042 -7.05 -0.31 -20.36
CA LYS A 1042 -6.33 -1.13 -19.37
C LYS A 1042 -7.32 -2.02 -18.63
N VAL A 1043 -7.21 -3.31 -18.83
CA VAL A 1043 -8.03 -4.33 -18.17
C VAL A 1043 -7.25 -4.92 -17.02
N GLU A 1044 -7.89 -5.07 -15.87
CA GLU A 1044 -7.32 -5.76 -14.72
C GLU A 1044 -8.31 -6.78 -14.16
N PHE A 1045 -7.91 -8.05 -14.21
CA PHE A 1045 -8.63 -9.17 -13.62
C PHE A 1045 -8.01 -9.50 -12.25
N LYS A 1046 -8.80 -9.49 -11.18
CA LYS A 1046 -8.32 -9.62 -9.80
C LYS A 1046 -8.89 -10.88 -9.14
N PHE A 1047 -8.05 -11.89 -8.97
CA PHE A 1047 -8.30 -13.08 -8.17
C PHE A 1047 -7.89 -12.80 -6.72
N GLU A 1048 -8.86 -12.44 -5.88
CA GLU A 1048 -8.62 -12.06 -4.48
C GLU A 1048 -8.86 -13.25 -3.55
N ASN A 1049 -7.94 -13.51 -2.62
CA ASN A 1049 -7.93 -14.70 -1.75
C ASN A 1049 -7.98 -16.04 -2.51
N ILE A 1050 -7.33 -16.12 -3.67
CA ILE A 1050 -7.16 -17.34 -4.47
C ILE A 1050 -6.37 -18.42 -3.72
N ASN A 1051 -5.37 -18.03 -2.92
CA ASN A 1051 -4.50 -18.94 -2.16
C ASN A 1051 -3.97 -20.12 -3.02
N LEU A 1052 -3.48 -19.80 -4.22
CA LEU A 1052 -2.98 -20.77 -5.19
C LEU A 1052 -1.76 -21.49 -4.61
N PRO A 1053 -1.78 -22.83 -4.42
CA PRO A 1053 -0.66 -23.59 -3.86
C PRO A 1053 0.67 -23.43 -4.62
N PHE A 1054 1.74 -24.06 -4.12
CA PHE A 1054 3.09 -24.00 -4.71
C PHE A 1054 3.72 -25.39 -4.89
N ASP A 1055 2.98 -26.45 -4.55
CA ASP A 1055 3.34 -27.82 -4.90
C ASP A 1055 2.92 -28.13 -6.34
N ASP A 1056 3.79 -28.84 -7.07
CA ASP A 1056 3.73 -29.22 -8.48
C ASP A 1056 2.44 -29.97 -8.93
N ALA A 1057 1.52 -30.24 -8.00
CA ALA A 1057 0.25 -30.93 -8.24
C ALA A 1057 -0.98 -30.01 -8.18
N HIS A 1058 -0.87 -28.81 -7.61
CA HIS A 1058 -2.00 -27.91 -7.35
C HIS A 1058 -1.70 -26.42 -7.56
N ASN A 1059 -0.49 -26.06 -8.01
CA ASN A 1059 -0.05 -24.67 -8.22
C ASN A 1059 -0.54 -24.02 -9.54
N ASP A 1060 -1.35 -24.73 -10.32
CA ASP A 1060 -1.95 -24.32 -11.60
C ASP A 1060 -3.17 -23.39 -11.46
N GLY A 1061 -3.18 -22.27 -12.18
CA GLY A 1061 -4.33 -21.38 -12.33
C GLY A 1061 -4.52 -20.85 -13.75
N TYR A 1062 -5.73 -20.36 -14.04
CA TYR A 1062 -6.06 -19.77 -15.33
C TYR A 1062 -7.15 -18.69 -15.26
N LEU A 1063 -7.22 -17.90 -16.32
CA LEU A 1063 -8.23 -16.91 -16.67
C LEU A 1063 -8.61 -17.06 -18.15
N ALA A 1064 -9.90 -17.06 -18.50
CA ALA A 1064 -10.39 -17.05 -19.87
C ALA A 1064 -11.39 -15.91 -20.13
N PHE A 1065 -11.25 -15.24 -21.28
CA PHE A 1065 -12.15 -14.16 -21.71
C PHE A 1065 -12.27 -14.09 -23.25
N LYS A 1066 -13.36 -13.49 -23.74
CA LYS A 1066 -13.58 -13.18 -25.16
C LYS A 1066 -13.65 -11.67 -25.40
N ILE A 1067 -13.22 -11.23 -26.58
CA ILE A 1067 -13.32 -9.83 -27.04
C ILE A 1067 -13.47 -9.80 -28.56
N LYS A 1068 -14.28 -8.89 -29.13
CA LYS A 1068 -14.42 -8.76 -30.58
C LYS A 1068 -13.24 -8.03 -31.20
N THR A 1069 -12.77 -8.56 -32.32
CA THR A 1069 -11.86 -7.82 -33.23
C THR A 1069 -12.61 -6.69 -33.92
N LYS A 1070 -11.92 -5.61 -34.31
CA LYS A 1070 -12.56 -4.52 -35.06
C LYS A 1070 -12.77 -4.90 -36.53
N ALA A 1071 -13.95 -4.56 -37.06
CA ALA A 1071 -14.30 -4.71 -38.47
C ALA A 1071 -13.40 -3.92 -39.45
N THR A 1072 -12.48 -3.08 -38.95
CA THR A 1072 -11.51 -2.30 -39.72
C THR A 1072 -10.24 -3.05 -40.11
N LEU A 1073 -10.02 -4.27 -39.61
CA LEU A 1073 -8.80 -5.04 -39.91
C LEU A 1073 -8.83 -5.64 -41.33
N VAL A 1074 -7.65 -5.78 -41.93
CA VAL A 1074 -7.49 -6.23 -43.33
C VAL A 1074 -6.57 -7.45 -43.45
N GLU A 1075 -6.46 -7.99 -44.67
CA GLU A 1075 -5.68 -9.19 -44.95
C GLU A 1075 -4.18 -8.98 -44.73
N GLY A 1076 -3.60 -9.75 -43.81
CA GLY A 1076 -2.23 -9.60 -43.36
C GLY A 1076 -2.03 -8.62 -42.20
N ASP A 1077 -3.09 -8.02 -41.65
CA ASP A 1077 -3.01 -7.47 -40.30
C ASP A 1077 -2.73 -8.59 -39.28
N THR A 1078 -1.97 -8.25 -38.25
CA THR A 1078 -1.86 -9.04 -37.03
C THR A 1078 -2.58 -8.35 -35.87
N PHE A 1079 -2.96 -9.16 -34.88
CA PHE A 1079 -3.41 -8.74 -33.56
C PHE A 1079 -2.87 -9.72 -32.50
N GLY A 1080 -2.75 -9.24 -31.26
CA GLY A 1080 -2.11 -9.98 -30.16
C GLY A 1080 -1.25 -9.08 -29.28
N ASN A 1081 -1.22 -9.37 -27.99
CA ASN A 1081 -0.48 -8.64 -26.97
C ASN A 1081 -0.20 -9.55 -25.75
N SER A 1082 0.89 -9.30 -25.02
CA SER A 1082 1.17 -9.98 -23.75
C SER A 1082 0.31 -9.41 -22.61
N ALA A 1083 0.06 -10.24 -21.59
CA ALA A 1083 -0.45 -9.81 -20.30
C ALA A 1083 0.68 -9.78 -19.26
N ASN A 1084 0.44 -9.12 -18.13
CA ASN A 1084 1.32 -9.11 -16.96
C ASN A 1084 0.63 -9.78 -15.78
N ILE A 1085 1.21 -10.87 -15.29
CA ILE A 1085 0.68 -11.68 -14.19
C ILE A 1085 1.44 -11.31 -12.91
N PHE A 1086 0.72 -10.82 -11.91
CA PHE A 1086 1.25 -10.44 -10.60
C PHE A 1086 0.75 -11.43 -9.55
N PHE A 1087 1.66 -12.27 -9.03
CA PHE A 1087 1.41 -13.11 -7.86
C PHE A 1087 1.63 -12.26 -6.60
N ASP A 1088 0.57 -12.02 -5.84
CA ASP A 1088 0.48 -11.05 -4.74
C ASP A 1088 1.06 -9.67 -5.10
N TYR A 1089 2.26 -9.35 -4.61
CA TYR A 1089 2.97 -8.09 -4.87
C TYR A 1089 4.33 -8.30 -5.57
N ASN A 1090 4.56 -9.50 -6.13
CA ASN A 1090 5.78 -9.80 -6.88
C ASN A 1090 5.85 -8.98 -8.19
N SER A 1091 7.04 -8.95 -8.78
CA SER A 1091 7.21 -8.38 -10.13
C SER A 1091 6.39 -9.15 -11.15
N ALA A 1092 5.86 -8.45 -12.16
CA ALA A 1092 5.08 -9.06 -13.21
C ALA A 1092 5.86 -10.16 -13.95
N ILE A 1093 5.26 -11.34 -14.06
CA ILE A 1093 5.61 -12.30 -15.09
C ILE A 1093 4.86 -11.87 -16.36
N THR A 1094 5.59 -11.34 -17.34
CA THR A 1094 5.03 -10.95 -18.63
C THR A 1094 4.90 -12.19 -19.51
N THR A 1095 3.69 -12.48 -20.00
CA THR A 1095 3.44 -13.63 -20.86
C THR A 1095 4.14 -13.48 -22.22
N ASN A 1096 4.22 -14.58 -22.98
CA ASN A 1096 4.39 -14.53 -24.42
C ASN A 1096 3.35 -13.63 -25.11
N VAL A 1097 3.62 -13.27 -26.37
CA VAL A 1097 2.70 -12.51 -27.24
C VAL A 1097 2.08 -13.47 -28.27
N PRO A 1098 0.88 -14.03 -28.04
CA PRO A 1098 0.19 -14.83 -29.04
C PRO A 1098 -0.21 -13.92 -30.21
N THR A 1099 0.41 -14.14 -31.38
CA THR A 1099 0.23 -13.28 -32.55
C THR A 1099 -0.62 -13.99 -33.59
N THR A 1100 -1.87 -13.55 -33.74
CA THR A 1100 -2.80 -14.07 -34.74
C THR A 1100 -2.76 -13.18 -35.98
N THR A 1101 -2.61 -13.81 -37.14
CA THR A 1101 -2.60 -13.13 -38.44
C THR A 1101 -3.95 -13.32 -39.13
N ILE A 1102 -4.57 -12.25 -39.62
CA ILE A 1102 -5.70 -12.38 -40.54
C ILE A 1102 -5.11 -12.89 -41.85
N SER A 1103 -5.50 -14.11 -42.23
CA SER A 1103 -4.96 -14.81 -43.39
C SER A 1103 -5.00 -13.88 -44.60
N LYS A 1104 -3.84 -13.60 -45.19
CA LYS A 1104 -3.82 -13.17 -46.58
C LYS A 1104 -4.45 -14.29 -47.39
N THR A 1105 -5.50 -13.97 -48.13
CA THR A 1105 -5.97 -14.86 -49.19
C THR A 1105 -4.80 -14.96 -50.17
N LEU A 1106 -4.08 -16.08 -50.15
CA LEU A 1106 -3.16 -16.40 -51.23
C LEU A 1106 -4.02 -16.66 -52.45
N GLY A 1107 -4.27 -15.57 -53.17
CA GLY A 1107 -5.23 -15.45 -54.26
C GLY A 1107 -4.79 -16.26 -55.47
N VAL A 1108 -4.94 -17.57 -55.38
CA VAL A 1108 -5.45 -18.33 -56.51
C VAL A 1108 -6.79 -17.69 -56.86
N GLN A 1109 -6.82 -16.81 -57.87
CA GLN A 1109 -8.08 -16.44 -58.51
C GLN A 1109 -8.58 -17.69 -59.25
N ASP A 1110 -9.19 -18.61 -58.51
CA ASP A 1110 -9.96 -19.72 -59.08
C ASP A 1110 -11.30 -19.15 -59.55
N PHE A 1111 -11.28 -18.59 -60.75
CA PHE A 1111 -12.47 -18.01 -61.35
C PHE A 1111 -13.42 -19.11 -61.86
N PRO A 1112 -14.75 -18.88 -61.89
CA PRO A 1112 -15.69 -19.88 -62.39
C PRO A 1112 -15.40 -20.24 -63.85
N PHE A 1113 -15.06 -21.51 -64.10
CA PHE A 1113 -14.59 -21.97 -65.41
C PHE A 1113 -15.55 -21.57 -66.54
N SER A 1114 -16.85 -21.82 -66.35
CA SER A 1114 -17.92 -21.51 -67.31
C SER A 1114 -18.07 -20.04 -67.67
N LYS A 1115 -17.56 -19.10 -66.86
CA LYS A 1115 -17.58 -17.67 -67.20
C LYS A 1115 -16.56 -17.34 -68.28
N TYR A 1116 -15.39 -17.99 -68.24
CA TYR A 1116 -14.22 -17.62 -69.04
C TYR A 1116 -13.79 -18.65 -70.07
N PHE A 1117 -14.16 -19.92 -69.91
CA PHE A 1117 -13.79 -21.03 -70.78
C PHE A 1117 -14.97 -21.96 -71.08
N VAL A 1118 -15.01 -22.51 -72.29
CA VAL A 1118 -15.97 -23.54 -72.71
C VAL A 1118 -15.23 -24.75 -73.28
N LEU A 1119 -15.52 -25.93 -72.72
CA LEU A 1119 -15.01 -27.23 -73.19
C LEU A 1119 -16.01 -27.89 -74.13
N TYR A 1120 -15.57 -28.29 -75.33
CA TYR A 1120 -16.41 -29.06 -76.25
C TYR A 1120 -15.61 -29.94 -77.24
N PRO A 1121 -16.16 -31.08 -77.70
CA PRO A 1121 -17.34 -31.75 -77.15
C PRO A 1121 -17.05 -32.33 -75.76
N ASN A 1122 -18.08 -32.48 -74.93
CA ASN A 1122 -17.98 -33.15 -73.63
C ASN A 1122 -19.27 -33.98 -73.44
N PRO A 1123 -19.23 -35.32 -73.53
CA PRO A 1123 -18.05 -36.18 -73.62
C PRO A 1123 -17.26 -36.11 -74.95
N VAL A 1124 -15.94 -36.27 -74.86
CA VAL A 1124 -14.94 -36.17 -75.95
C VAL A 1124 -14.45 -37.53 -76.42
N SER A 1125 -14.13 -37.68 -77.71
CA SER A 1125 -13.47 -38.88 -78.27
C SER A 1125 -11.95 -38.72 -78.40
N GLU A 1126 -11.51 -37.68 -79.12
CA GLU A 1126 -10.11 -37.51 -79.55
C GLU A 1126 -9.53 -36.12 -79.25
N THR A 1127 -10.27 -35.04 -79.55
CA THR A 1127 -9.80 -33.66 -79.38
C THR A 1127 -10.77 -32.85 -78.52
N LEU A 1128 -10.28 -32.30 -77.41
CA LEU A 1128 -11.01 -31.43 -76.50
C LEU A 1128 -10.70 -29.97 -76.83
N ASN A 1129 -11.68 -29.23 -77.35
CA ASN A 1129 -11.53 -27.80 -77.65
C ASN A 1129 -11.74 -26.97 -76.38
N ILE A 1130 -11.00 -25.88 -76.28
CA ILE A 1130 -10.97 -24.92 -75.16
C ILE A 1130 -11.14 -23.54 -75.78
N ASN A 1131 -12.36 -23.02 -75.78
CA ASN A 1131 -12.63 -21.66 -76.24
C ASN A 1131 -12.64 -20.69 -75.04
N ALA A 1132 -12.06 -19.50 -75.21
CA ALA A 1132 -12.02 -18.46 -74.19
C ALA A 1132 -13.06 -17.36 -74.48
N ASN A 1133 -13.84 -17.01 -73.47
CA ASN A 1133 -14.91 -16.01 -73.56
C ASN A 1133 -14.42 -14.57 -73.28
N SER A 1134 -13.11 -14.35 -73.18
CA SER A 1134 -12.48 -13.08 -72.80
C SER A 1134 -11.00 -13.07 -73.18
N ASP A 1135 -10.39 -11.87 -73.29
CA ASP A 1135 -8.94 -11.70 -73.50
C ASP A 1135 -8.14 -12.17 -72.26
N ILE A 1136 -7.70 -13.42 -72.30
CA ILE A 1136 -6.97 -14.12 -71.24
C ILE A 1136 -5.79 -14.87 -71.86
N GLN A 1137 -4.61 -14.74 -71.27
CA GLN A 1137 -3.38 -15.41 -71.73
C GLN A 1137 -3.17 -16.70 -70.93
N LEU A 1138 -3.20 -17.85 -71.62
CA LEU A 1138 -3.10 -19.18 -71.03
C LEU A 1138 -1.63 -19.58 -70.78
N SER A 1139 -1.17 -19.58 -69.52
CA SER A 1139 0.20 -19.94 -69.21
C SER A 1139 0.44 -21.45 -69.26
N THR A 1140 -0.43 -22.26 -68.63
CA THR A 1140 -0.35 -23.74 -68.67
C THR A 1140 -1.72 -24.39 -68.61
N ILE A 1141 -1.81 -25.64 -69.08
CA ILE A 1141 -3.01 -26.48 -68.98
C ILE A 1141 -2.59 -27.86 -68.49
N GLN A 1142 -3.33 -28.43 -67.54
CA GLN A 1142 -2.99 -29.66 -66.83
C GLN A 1142 -4.21 -30.58 -66.79
N ILE A 1143 -4.06 -31.87 -67.11
CA ILE A 1143 -5.13 -32.87 -67.07
C ILE A 1143 -4.83 -33.88 -65.98
N TYR A 1144 -5.81 -34.13 -65.11
CA TYR A 1144 -5.76 -35.04 -63.97
C TYR A 1144 -6.82 -36.13 -64.08
N ASN A 1145 -6.53 -37.33 -63.54
CA ASN A 1145 -7.55 -38.37 -63.37
C ASN A 1145 -8.37 -38.15 -62.08
N VAL A 1146 -9.35 -39.02 -61.82
CA VAL A 1146 -10.20 -38.96 -60.61
C VAL A 1146 -9.45 -39.15 -59.28
N LEU A 1147 -8.21 -39.65 -59.30
CA LEU A 1147 -7.35 -39.81 -58.13
C LEU A 1147 -6.44 -38.59 -57.88
N GLY A 1148 -6.62 -37.49 -58.64
CA GLY A 1148 -5.77 -36.31 -58.56
C GLY A 1148 -4.36 -36.50 -59.14
N GLN A 1149 -4.09 -37.61 -59.83
CA GLN A 1149 -2.80 -37.85 -60.49
C GLN A 1149 -2.73 -37.05 -61.79
N LEU A 1150 -1.62 -36.36 -62.01
CA LEU A 1150 -1.35 -35.55 -63.19
C LEU A 1150 -1.00 -36.44 -64.40
N ILE A 1151 -1.81 -36.38 -65.45
CA ILE A 1151 -1.73 -37.26 -66.63
C ILE A 1151 -1.09 -36.54 -67.83
N ARG A 1152 -1.37 -35.25 -68.04
CA ARG A 1152 -0.78 -34.46 -69.15
C ARG A 1152 -0.57 -33.00 -68.71
N VAL A 1153 0.50 -32.38 -69.20
CA VAL A 1153 0.77 -30.95 -69.05
C VAL A 1153 1.02 -30.35 -70.44
N VAL A 1154 0.47 -29.16 -70.67
CA VAL A 1154 0.79 -28.28 -71.79
C VAL A 1154 1.33 -26.97 -71.20
N SER A 1155 2.61 -26.70 -71.43
CA SER A 1155 3.26 -25.45 -71.00
C SER A 1155 3.25 -24.42 -72.13
N ASN A 1156 3.27 -23.13 -71.80
CA ASN A 1156 3.23 -22.00 -72.74
C ASN A 1156 1.94 -22.02 -73.61
N ALA A 1157 0.79 -22.22 -72.98
CA ALA A 1157 -0.47 -22.52 -73.65
C ALA A 1157 -1.15 -21.34 -74.37
N ASN A 1158 -0.48 -20.18 -74.53
CA ASN A 1158 -1.09 -18.89 -74.89
C ASN A 1158 -1.92 -18.88 -76.19
N ASN A 1159 -1.67 -19.80 -77.12
CA ASN A 1159 -2.39 -19.94 -78.39
C ASN A 1159 -3.05 -21.34 -78.55
N ILE A 1160 -3.29 -22.07 -77.47
CA ILE A 1160 -3.81 -23.45 -77.48
C ILE A 1160 -5.33 -23.46 -77.30
N HIS A 1161 -6.04 -23.63 -78.41
CA HIS A 1161 -7.51 -23.73 -78.45
C HIS A 1161 -8.04 -25.18 -78.47
N ALA A 1162 -7.16 -26.17 -78.52
CA ALA A 1162 -7.53 -27.59 -78.55
C ALA A 1162 -6.42 -28.48 -77.97
N ILE A 1163 -6.81 -29.56 -77.30
CA ILE A 1163 -5.91 -30.56 -76.74
C ILE A 1163 -6.31 -31.94 -77.23
N ASP A 1164 -5.35 -32.67 -77.80
CA ASP A 1164 -5.44 -34.11 -78.04
C ASP A 1164 -5.58 -34.86 -76.71
N VAL A 1165 -6.61 -35.68 -76.62
CA VAL A 1165 -6.96 -36.57 -75.50
C VAL A 1165 -7.21 -38.00 -75.98
N SER A 1166 -6.86 -38.33 -77.22
CA SER A 1166 -7.06 -39.67 -77.83
C SER A 1166 -6.37 -40.78 -77.04
N THR A 1167 -5.20 -40.48 -76.45
CA THR A 1167 -4.38 -41.39 -75.63
C THR A 1167 -4.92 -41.62 -74.21
N LEU A 1168 -5.99 -40.93 -73.80
CA LEU A 1168 -6.63 -41.17 -72.50
C LEU A 1168 -7.57 -42.37 -72.56
N THR A 1169 -7.57 -43.20 -71.52
CA THR A 1169 -8.56 -44.27 -71.33
C THR A 1169 -9.97 -43.68 -71.13
N PRO A 1170 -11.05 -44.37 -71.54
CA PRO A 1170 -12.43 -43.94 -71.25
C PRO A 1170 -12.64 -43.69 -69.76
N GLY A 1171 -13.26 -42.55 -69.39
CA GLY A 1171 -13.42 -42.18 -67.98
C GLY A 1171 -13.63 -40.69 -67.72
N ASN A 1172 -13.65 -40.34 -66.43
CA ASN A 1172 -13.78 -38.96 -65.95
C ASN A 1172 -12.39 -38.33 -65.75
N TYR A 1173 -12.21 -37.10 -66.22
CA TYR A 1173 -10.97 -36.33 -66.06
C TYR A 1173 -11.27 -34.91 -65.59
N PHE A 1174 -10.31 -34.31 -64.90
CA PHE A 1174 -10.32 -32.89 -64.56
C PHE A 1174 -9.27 -32.16 -65.40
N ILE A 1175 -9.62 -30.98 -65.90
CA ILE A 1175 -8.70 -30.08 -66.58
C ILE A 1175 -8.56 -28.81 -65.74
N LYS A 1176 -7.32 -28.49 -65.37
CA LYS A 1176 -6.91 -27.25 -64.72
C LYS A 1176 -6.25 -26.36 -65.76
N ILE A 1177 -6.69 -25.12 -65.84
CA ILE A 1177 -6.11 -24.07 -66.68
C ILE A 1177 -5.47 -23.03 -65.77
N VAL A 1178 -4.29 -22.55 -66.15
CA VAL A 1178 -3.55 -21.47 -65.49
C VAL A 1178 -3.38 -20.34 -66.51
N SER A 1179 -3.55 -19.10 -66.05
CA SER A 1179 -3.59 -17.92 -66.90
C SER A 1179 -3.06 -16.67 -66.20
N ASP A 1180 -2.91 -15.58 -66.94
CA ASP A 1180 -2.62 -14.25 -66.39
C ASP A 1180 -3.73 -13.70 -65.45
N LYS A 1181 -4.91 -14.33 -65.43
CA LYS A 1181 -6.03 -14.02 -64.54
C LYS A 1181 -6.22 -15.03 -63.39
N GLY A 1182 -5.27 -15.93 -63.14
CA GLY A 1182 -5.36 -16.99 -62.13
C GLY A 1182 -5.62 -18.37 -62.71
N THR A 1183 -6.27 -19.25 -61.95
CA THR A 1183 -6.55 -20.64 -62.39
C THR A 1183 -8.04 -20.92 -62.52
N SER A 1184 -8.38 -22.06 -63.12
CA SER A 1184 -9.74 -22.58 -63.09
C SER A 1184 -9.74 -24.07 -63.37
N ASN A 1185 -10.76 -24.78 -62.89
CA ASN A 1185 -10.87 -26.23 -62.98
C ASN A 1185 -12.23 -26.65 -63.53
N ALA A 1186 -12.25 -27.62 -64.46
CA ALA A 1186 -13.49 -28.21 -64.98
C ALA A 1186 -13.36 -29.73 -65.16
N LYS A 1187 -14.51 -30.41 -65.28
CA LYS A 1187 -14.60 -31.85 -65.51
C LYS A 1187 -14.96 -32.14 -66.97
N PHE A 1188 -14.26 -33.08 -67.60
CA PHE A 1188 -14.66 -33.66 -68.88
C PHE A 1188 -14.70 -35.19 -68.83
N ILE A 1189 -15.43 -35.78 -69.78
CA ILE A 1189 -15.62 -37.23 -69.89
C ILE A 1189 -14.98 -37.70 -71.20
N LYS A 1190 -14.00 -38.59 -71.13
CA LYS A 1190 -13.42 -39.30 -72.28
C LYS A 1190 -14.31 -40.51 -72.60
N LYS A 1191 -14.74 -40.61 -73.86
CA LYS A 1191 -15.38 -41.79 -74.44
C LYS A 1191 -14.37 -42.90 -74.74
#